data_AF-A0A350IIG1-F1
#
_entry.id   AF-A0A350IIG1-F1
#
_cell.length_a   1.000
_cell.length_b   1.000
_cell.length_c   1.000
_cell.angle_alpha   90.00
_cell.angle_beta   90.00
_cell.angle_gamma   90.00
#
_symmetry.space_group_name_H-M   'P 1'
#
loop_
_entity.id
_entity.type
_entity.pdbx_description
1 polymer ?
#
loop_
_entity_poly.entity_id
_entity_poly.type
_entity_poly.pdbx_seq_one_letter_code
_entity_poly.pdbx_strand_id
1 'polypeptide(L)'
;MVMTNFTKKLSASIFAVLLSVLLFNTLNAQETKFRDQAWRYGLIVGVQNNSASLGWQTIHNNDFNFHSPADDIKGVDGTGIGFYGGIVGAYLSDSWWGIGFRIAYDQRNALIEDDSRTPIPSFDTKIDYISFAPSFIIDPKIIPNLSLNLGFIINTNLSASYIYKPDKDLSYSEPSIDISRFNSIAYGFQGGFAYDIKVADLNPKSSMYISPFFDMSWLVNQRKGENEPTQNSFNDVWSTLSYRVGVQITLDYRKDAISTTENLPPAATKNNVSVSLPQDNVILTKDVQGYFPIIPYVFFDRNSQEIPSRYTKLSIADARNFKESDLENFMKGELTTKETNVDQLMTVYYNILNIYGDRMRNNPNTTVTLRCSDPEARQAISSGEAIKRYLVDNYGIDEDRIRVVEDPPFIPSGTEFTDPAAAGLIADENRRVTFSSNDQELLKPVKYTIRDESSIDNDMIFSVNRNVNFKSWDITITGEGRTMYFGPFTSSYQRINPAEIMRFLESGKYKAKVEITDLNGMKTSENLKFSLHKEKEIRNATRYLMLFDYGSSGSIASYETVIRKEIVPGIETNQRVIVHGHTDNIGTEAGNQTLSQNRADQAKTIIDDQLQRENRKANVQAIGVGQSRTQYSFNNTYPEGRMYNRNVFVEIMK
;
A
#
# COMPACT_ATOMS: atom_id res chain seq x y z
N MET A 1 -34.45 17.80 47.11
CA MET A 1 -34.52 16.36 46.74
C MET A 1 -34.68 16.12 45.23
N VAL A 2 -35.29 17.06 44.49
CA VAL A 2 -35.55 16.94 43.03
C VAL A 2 -34.27 17.10 42.18
N MET A 3 -33.38 18.04 42.49
CA MET A 3 -32.07 18.21 41.81
C MET A 3 -31.19 16.96 41.88
N THR A 4 -31.27 16.19 42.97
CA THR A 4 -30.49 14.96 43.19
C THR A 4 -31.00 13.78 42.36
N ASN A 5 -32.29 13.74 42.04
CA ASN A 5 -32.87 12.75 41.13
C ASN A 5 -32.67 13.14 39.65
N PHE A 6 -32.69 14.44 39.34
CA PHE A 6 -32.43 14.97 38.01
C PHE A 6 -30.99 14.71 37.55
N THR A 7 -30.00 15.06 38.38
CA THR A 7 -28.58 14.78 38.13
C THR A 7 -28.30 13.28 38.02
N LYS A 8 -28.94 12.43 38.84
CA LYS A 8 -28.84 10.97 38.74
C LYS A 8 -29.41 10.39 37.45
N LYS A 9 -30.55 10.87 36.96
CA LYS A 9 -31.16 10.39 35.70
C LYS A 9 -30.39 10.86 34.46
N LEU A 10 -29.89 12.10 34.49
CA LEU A 10 -29.05 12.65 33.42
C LEU A 10 -27.70 11.91 33.34
N SER A 11 -27.04 11.70 34.49
CA SER A 11 -25.79 10.94 34.54
C SER A 11 -25.98 9.49 34.15
N ALA A 12 -27.08 8.82 34.53
CA ALA A 12 -27.37 7.46 34.07
C ALA A 12 -27.60 7.38 32.55
N SER A 13 -28.24 8.38 31.95
CA SER A 13 -28.50 8.43 30.50
C SER A 13 -27.22 8.71 29.71
N ILE A 14 -26.40 9.66 30.17
CA ILE A 14 -25.07 9.95 29.62
C ILE A 14 -24.16 8.73 29.76
N PHE A 15 -24.20 8.04 30.91
CA PHE A 15 -23.43 6.83 31.16
C PHE A 15 -23.87 5.67 30.27
N ALA A 16 -25.17 5.48 30.02
CA ALA A 16 -25.68 4.46 29.11
C ALA A 16 -25.27 4.72 27.63
N VAL A 17 -25.23 5.98 27.21
CA VAL A 17 -24.75 6.38 25.88
C VAL A 17 -23.23 6.20 25.77
N LEU A 18 -22.46 6.62 26.78
CA LEU A 18 -21.01 6.38 26.84
C LEU A 18 -20.68 4.88 26.88
N LEU A 19 -21.45 4.09 27.63
CA LEU A 19 -21.27 2.64 27.72
C LEU A 19 -21.60 1.94 26.40
N SER A 20 -22.62 2.40 25.67
CA SER A 20 -22.90 1.87 24.32
C SER A 20 -21.83 2.27 23.31
N VAL A 21 -21.34 3.52 23.33
CA VAL A 21 -20.17 3.93 22.52
C VAL A 21 -18.91 3.13 22.86
N LEU A 22 -18.68 2.78 24.13
CA LEU A 22 -17.57 1.94 24.57
C LEU A 22 -17.74 0.47 24.15
N LEU A 23 -18.95 -0.08 24.22
CA LEU A 23 -19.25 -1.45 23.80
C LEU A 23 -19.07 -1.64 22.28
N PHE A 24 -19.41 -0.64 21.46
CA PHE A 24 -19.22 -0.71 20.01
C PHE A 24 -17.79 -0.40 19.53
N ASN A 25 -16.93 0.21 20.36
CA ASN A 25 -15.51 0.44 20.01
C ASN A 25 -14.64 -0.82 20.03
N THR A 26 -15.16 -1.96 20.53
CA THR A 26 -14.39 -3.22 20.61
C THR A 26 -14.47 -4.07 19.34
N LEU A 27 -15.19 -3.63 18.32
CA LEU A 27 -15.33 -4.34 17.04
C LEU A 27 -14.99 -3.38 15.89
N ASN A 28 -13.87 -3.69 15.21
CA ASN A 28 -13.28 -3.00 14.04
C ASN A 28 -12.38 -1.79 14.34
N ALA A 29 -11.10 -2.07 14.56
CA ALA A 29 -10.03 -1.11 14.30
C ALA A 29 -9.89 -0.90 12.77
N GLN A 30 -10.76 -0.05 12.21
CA GLN A 30 -10.66 0.40 10.83
C GLN A 30 -9.71 1.61 10.74
N GLU A 31 -8.86 1.62 9.70
CA GLU A 31 -8.06 2.79 9.32
C GLU A 31 -8.97 4.02 9.20
N THR A 32 -8.64 5.09 9.91
CA THR A 32 -9.41 6.34 9.92
C THR A 32 -9.20 7.11 8.62
N LYS A 33 -9.78 6.62 7.51
CA LYS A 33 -10.12 7.47 6.37
C LYS A 33 -11.22 8.43 6.83
N PHE A 34 -11.06 9.69 6.48
CA PHE A 34 -12.10 10.69 6.66
C PHE A 34 -13.36 10.29 5.88
N ARG A 35 -14.53 10.68 6.37
CA ARG A 35 -15.82 10.38 5.74
C ARG A 35 -15.87 11.01 4.34
N ASP A 36 -16.32 10.25 3.35
CA ASP A 36 -16.46 10.74 1.96
C ASP A 36 -17.41 11.95 1.91
N GLN A 37 -17.15 12.89 0.98
CA GLN A 37 -18.07 13.99 0.69
C GLN A 37 -19.43 13.44 0.27
N ALA A 38 -20.48 13.76 1.04
CA ALA A 38 -21.80 13.18 0.82
C ALA A 38 -22.92 14.14 1.18
N TRP A 39 -24.02 14.03 0.45
CA TRP A 39 -25.31 14.50 0.92
C TRP A 39 -26.01 13.38 1.69
N ARG A 40 -26.62 13.69 2.83
CA ARG A 40 -27.40 12.74 3.63
C ARG A 40 -28.81 13.26 3.83
N TYR A 41 -29.77 12.36 3.69
CA TYR A 41 -31.17 12.65 3.96
C TYR A 41 -31.78 11.49 4.72
N GLY A 42 -32.72 11.77 5.62
CA GLY A 42 -33.30 10.72 6.43
C GLY A 42 -34.35 11.17 7.40
N LEU A 43 -34.68 10.25 8.30
CA LEU A 43 -35.63 10.44 9.37
C LEU A 43 -34.90 10.50 10.71
N ILE A 44 -35.41 11.33 11.61
CA ILE A 44 -34.95 11.43 12.99
C ILE A 44 -36.13 11.17 13.91
N VAL A 45 -35.90 10.37 14.95
CA VAL A 45 -36.89 10.11 16.00
C VAL A 45 -36.18 10.05 17.34
N GLY A 46 -36.80 10.67 18.35
CA GLY A 46 -36.24 10.71 19.68
C GLY A 46 -37.28 11.07 20.72
N VAL A 47 -36.86 10.93 21.96
CA VAL A 47 -37.60 11.36 23.14
C VAL A 47 -36.79 12.47 23.78
N GLN A 48 -37.47 13.51 24.25
CA GLN A 48 -36.85 14.63 24.91
C GLN A 48 -37.38 14.81 26.33
N ASN A 49 -36.47 15.15 27.24
CA ASN A 49 -36.80 15.60 28.59
C ASN A 49 -36.67 17.11 28.63
N ASN A 50 -37.78 17.78 28.93
CA ASN A 50 -37.93 19.22 28.95
C ASN A 50 -37.78 19.72 30.38
N SER A 51 -37.04 20.80 30.54
CA SER A 51 -36.86 21.54 31.78
C SER A 51 -37.30 22.98 31.51
N ALA A 52 -38.54 23.29 31.88
CA ALA A 52 -39.13 24.60 31.72
C ALA A 52 -38.70 25.50 32.88
N SER A 53 -38.34 26.74 32.56
CA SER A 53 -38.13 27.82 33.50
C SER A 53 -38.97 29.00 33.04
N LEU A 54 -39.91 29.41 33.87
CA LEU A 54 -40.98 30.33 33.51
C LEU A 54 -40.64 31.76 33.91
N GLY A 55 -39.82 31.97 34.94
CA GLY A 55 -39.63 33.31 35.50
C GLY A 55 -40.94 33.89 36.04
N TRP A 56 -40.97 35.20 36.29
CA TRP A 56 -42.17 35.86 36.81
C TRP A 56 -43.28 35.96 35.77
N GLN A 57 -44.37 35.23 35.97
CA GLN A 57 -45.47 35.13 35.01
C GLN A 57 -46.84 34.88 35.65
N THR A 58 -47.87 35.54 35.12
CA THR A 58 -49.29 35.23 35.40
C THR A 58 -49.82 34.30 34.31
N ILE A 59 -50.16 33.05 34.64
CA ILE A 59 -50.66 32.04 33.68
C ILE A 59 -52.17 31.83 33.81
N HIS A 60 -52.69 31.86 35.05
CA HIS A 60 -54.10 31.65 35.38
C HIS A 60 -54.62 32.85 36.20
N ASN A 61 -55.83 33.34 35.89
CA ASN A 61 -56.36 34.63 36.34
C ASN A 61 -56.52 34.79 37.87
N ASN A 62 -56.40 33.72 38.65
CA ASN A 62 -56.49 33.74 40.12
C ASN A 62 -55.13 33.55 40.83
N ASP A 63 -54.06 33.22 40.10
CA ASP A 63 -52.72 32.96 40.64
C ASP A 63 -51.79 34.09 40.23
N PHE A 64 -51.66 35.09 41.10
CA PHE A 64 -50.99 36.34 40.73
C PHE A 64 -49.49 36.27 40.54
N ASN A 65 -48.78 35.22 40.96
CA ASN A 65 -47.35 35.11 40.66
C ASN A 65 -46.86 33.66 40.77
N PHE A 66 -46.41 33.06 39.67
CA PHE A 66 -45.46 31.96 39.79
C PHE A 66 -44.09 32.57 40.13
N HIS A 67 -43.63 32.39 41.37
CA HIS A 67 -42.36 32.93 41.84
C HIS A 67 -41.26 31.87 41.71
N SER A 68 -40.20 32.12 40.94
CA SER A 68 -38.91 31.53 41.29
C SER A 68 -38.46 32.22 42.59
N PRO A 69 -38.03 31.48 43.64
CA PRO A 69 -37.68 32.09 44.92
C PRO A 69 -36.64 33.20 44.74
N ALA A 70 -36.91 34.33 45.42
CA ALA A 70 -36.15 35.57 45.32
C ALA A 70 -34.63 35.36 45.42
N ASP A 71 -33.91 36.05 44.53
CA ASP A 71 -32.46 36.29 44.53
C ASP A 71 -31.51 35.13 44.21
N ASP A 72 -32.00 34.02 43.64
CA ASP A 72 -31.12 32.97 43.11
C ASP A 72 -31.74 32.33 41.85
N ILE A 73 -31.02 32.35 40.71
CA ILE A 73 -31.35 31.53 39.53
C ILE A 73 -31.07 30.07 39.93
N LYS A 74 -32.00 29.45 40.66
CA LYS A 74 -31.85 28.10 41.22
C LYS A 74 -33.06 27.21 40.92
N GLY A 75 -33.62 27.22 39.71
CA GLY A 75 -34.81 26.38 39.46
C GLY A 75 -35.07 25.98 38.02
N VAL A 76 -35.34 24.69 37.82
CA VAL A 76 -36.20 24.18 36.75
C VAL A 76 -37.60 24.16 37.36
N ASP A 77 -38.50 25.02 36.87
CA ASP A 77 -39.87 25.23 37.41
C ASP A 77 -40.81 24.07 37.03
N GLY A 78 -40.52 23.40 35.93
CA GLY A 78 -41.28 22.23 35.51
C GLY A 78 -40.46 21.25 34.68
N THR A 79 -40.84 19.98 34.73
CA THR A 79 -40.22 18.94 33.91
C THR A 79 -41.26 18.15 33.13
N GLY A 80 -40.90 17.65 31.96
CA GLY A 80 -41.79 16.81 31.19
C GLY A 80 -41.11 16.05 30.08
N ILE A 81 -41.85 15.14 29.46
CA ILE A 81 -41.37 14.32 28.36
C ILE A 81 -42.11 14.73 27.08
N GLY A 82 -41.38 14.79 25.98
CA GLY A 82 -41.94 15.06 24.67
C GLY A 82 -41.39 14.11 23.62
N PHE A 83 -42.17 13.92 22.56
CA PHE A 83 -41.70 13.32 21.32
C PHE A 83 -40.96 14.36 20.47
N TYR A 84 -39.90 13.90 19.78
CA TYR A 84 -39.19 14.68 18.78
C TYR A 84 -39.01 13.83 17.53
N GLY A 85 -39.52 14.28 16.39
CA GLY A 85 -39.40 13.49 15.16
C GLY A 85 -39.65 14.26 13.88
N GLY A 86 -38.95 13.88 12.82
CA GLY A 86 -39.06 14.52 11.53
C GLY A 86 -37.99 14.11 10.54
N ILE A 87 -37.57 15.05 9.70
CA ILE A 87 -36.58 14.84 8.64
C ILE A 87 -35.26 15.52 8.99
N VAL A 88 -34.17 14.93 8.50
CA VAL A 88 -32.82 15.48 8.58
C VAL A 88 -32.20 15.52 7.19
N GLY A 89 -31.48 16.60 6.90
CA GLY A 89 -30.65 16.75 5.70
C GLY A 89 -29.26 17.26 6.10
N ALA A 90 -28.21 16.76 5.46
CA ALA A 90 -26.85 17.22 5.70
C ALA A 90 -26.00 17.15 4.43
N TYR A 91 -25.06 18.08 4.31
CA TYR A 91 -23.91 18.00 3.42
C TYR A 91 -22.66 17.86 4.27
N LEU A 92 -21.83 16.88 3.95
CA LEU A 92 -20.61 16.59 4.67
C LEU A 92 -19.46 16.79 3.69
N SER A 93 -18.49 17.62 4.08
CA SER A 93 -17.28 17.80 3.28
C SER A 93 -16.43 16.54 3.34
N ASP A 94 -15.41 16.48 2.49
CA ASP A 94 -14.22 15.61 2.60
C ASP A 94 -13.20 16.08 3.65
N SER A 95 -13.54 17.11 4.42
CA SER A 95 -12.74 17.70 5.51
C SER A 95 -13.59 17.80 6.77
N TRP A 96 -13.02 18.27 7.88
CA TRP A 96 -13.56 18.23 9.26
C TRP A 96 -14.96 18.84 9.50
N TRP A 97 -15.63 19.37 8.48
CA TRP A 97 -16.84 20.15 8.60
C TRP A 97 -17.97 19.64 7.68
N GLY A 98 -19.20 19.94 8.08
CA GLY A 98 -20.40 19.78 7.29
C GLY A 98 -21.45 20.82 7.68
N ILE A 99 -22.54 20.87 6.93
CA ILE A 99 -23.72 21.67 7.24
C ILE A 99 -24.94 20.76 7.21
N GLY A 100 -25.87 20.95 8.13
CA GLY A 100 -27.09 20.16 8.20
C GLY A 100 -28.28 20.99 8.62
N PHE A 101 -29.46 20.41 8.48
CA PHE A 101 -30.69 20.96 8.97
C PHE A 101 -31.62 19.84 9.44
N ARG A 102 -32.48 20.16 10.39
CA ARG A 102 -33.58 19.31 10.84
C ARG A 102 -34.89 20.05 10.73
N ILE A 103 -35.94 19.37 10.28
CA ILE A 103 -37.32 19.84 10.38
C ILE A 103 -38.09 18.79 11.16
N ALA A 104 -38.57 19.11 12.35
CA ALA A 104 -39.16 18.13 13.24
C ALA A 104 -40.33 18.69 14.05
N TYR A 105 -41.32 17.84 14.30
CA TYR A 105 -42.32 18.05 15.34
C TYR A 105 -41.63 17.93 16.71
N ASP A 106 -41.77 18.95 17.55
CA ASP A 106 -41.02 19.13 18.80
C ASP A 106 -41.99 19.44 19.95
N GLN A 107 -42.18 18.46 20.84
CA GLN A 107 -43.07 18.58 21.99
C GLN A 107 -42.34 19.03 23.25
N ARG A 108 -42.71 20.19 23.79
CA ARG A 108 -42.08 20.84 24.95
C ARG A 108 -42.96 20.78 26.20
N ASN A 109 -43.68 19.68 26.39
CA ASN A 109 -44.54 19.47 27.54
C ASN A 109 -43.76 19.54 28.86
N ALA A 110 -44.37 20.13 29.87
CA ALA A 110 -43.83 20.20 31.23
C ALA A 110 -44.97 20.20 32.26
N LEU A 111 -44.80 19.42 33.33
CA LEU A 111 -45.56 19.57 34.56
C LEU A 111 -44.80 20.56 35.45
N ILE A 112 -45.49 21.64 35.80
CA ILE A 112 -44.99 22.71 36.65
C ILE A 112 -45.76 22.63 37.96
N GLU A 113 -45.06 22.60 39.09
CA GLU A 113 -45.64 22.58 40.42
C GLU A 113 -45.09 23.75 41.23
N ASP A 114 -45.97 24.50 41.91
CA ASP A 114 -45.56 25.60 42.79
C ASP A 114 -45.50 25.14 44.25
N ASP A 115 -44.34 24.64 44.68
CA ASP A 115 -44.14 24.13 46.04
C ASP A 115 -43.95 25.25 47.09
N SER A 116 -43.94 26.53 46.67
CA SER A 116 -43.86 27.68 47.56
C SER A 116 -45.21 28.01 48.23
N ARG A 117 -46.29 27.37 47.79
CA ARG A 117 -47.67 27.62 48.25
C ARG A 117 -48.33 26.35 48.78
N THR A 118 -49.36 26.53 49.62
CA THR A 118 -50.20 25.43 50.11
C THR A 118 -51.67 25.88 50.01
N PRO A 119 -52.54 25.14 49.29
CA PRO A 119 -52.28 23.93 48.50
C PRO A 119 -51.27 24.15 47.37
N ILE A 120 -50.69 23.06 46.82
CA ILE A 120 -49.62 23.11 45.79
C ILE A 120 -50.28 23.09 44.41
N PRO A 121 -50.43 24.23 43.70
CA PRO A 121 -51.04 24.22 42.38
C PRO A 121 -50.10 23.59 41.36
N SER A 122 -50.69 22.97 40.34
CA SER A 122 -49.95 22.35 39.24
C SER A 122 -50.50 22.74 37.87
N PHE A 123 -49.59 22.90 36.91
CA PHE A 123 -49.89 23.17 35.50
C PHE A 123 -49.28 22.06 34.63
N ASP A 124 -50.11 21.22 34.03
CA ASP A 124 -49.66 20.26 33.01
C ASP A 124 -49.76 20.93 31.64
N THR A 125 -48.61 21.36 31.11
CA THR A 125 -48.52 22.08 29.84
C THR A 125 -48.38 21.13 28.65
N LYS A 126 -49.12 21.42 27.58
CA LYS A 126 -49.02 20.77 26.28
C LYS A 126 -48.60 21.80 25.24
N ILE A 127 -47.34 21.72 24.81
CA ILE A 127 -46.74 22.70 23.92
C ILE A 127 -46.13 21.98 22.72
N ASP A 128 -46.68 22.24 21.54
CA ASP A 128 -46.24 21.62 20.30
C ASP A 128 -45.65 22.65 19.34
N TYR A 129 -44.55 22.28 18.68
CA TYR A 129 -43.88 23.10 17.69
C TYR A 129 -43.58 22.32 16.41
N ILE A 130 -43.47 23.04 15.30
CA ILE A 130 -42.61 22.65 14.17
C ILE A 130 -41.27 23.37 14.36
N SER A 131 -40.20 22.61 14.50
CA SER A 131 -38.84 23.10 14.63
C SER A 131 -38.12 23.06 13.29
N PHE A 132 -37.42 24.13 12.94
CA PHE A 132 -36.40 24.18 11.90
C PHE A 132 -35.05 24.50 12.54
N ALA A 133 -34.08 23.63 12.34
CA ALA A 133 -32.84 23.68 13.09
C ALA A 133 -31.62 23.48 12.17
N PRO A 134 -31.10 24.56 11.56
CA PRO A 134 -29.84 24.52 10.82
C PRO A 134 -28.67 24.31 11.79
N SER A 135 -27.66 23.57 11.35
CA SER A 135 -26.52 23.17 12.17
C SER A 135 -25.24 23.12 11.34
N PHE A 136 -24.14 23.43 12.00
CA PHE A 136 -22.80 23.13 11.57
C PHE A 136 -22.37 21.80 12.18
N ILE A 137 -21.81 20.93 11.35
CA ILE A 137 -21.37 19.59 11.73
C ILE A 137 -19.85 19.63 11.81
N ILE A 138 -19.29 19.17 12.92
CA ILE A 138 -17.86 19.06 13.16
C ILE A 138 -17.54 17.58 13.35
N ASP A 139 -16.63 17.07 12.53
CA ASP A 139 -16.11 15.71 12.68
C ASP A 139 -14.72 15.81 13.36
N PRO A 140 -14.63 15.59 14.68
CA PRO A 140 -13.46 15.93 15.49
C PRO A 140 -12.20 15.09 15.19
N LYS A 141 -12.26 14.13 14.26
CA LYS A 141 -11.18 13.23 13.81
C LYS A 141 -10.52 12.33 14.87
N ILE A 142 -10.76 12.59 16.16
CA ILE A 142 -10.20 11.85 17.29
C ILE A 142 -11.03 10.59 17.58
N ILE A 143 -12.34 10.63 17.36
CA ILE A 143 -13.25 9.50 17.56
C ILE A 143 -13.89 9.17 16.19
N PRO A 144 -13.61 7.97 15.62
CA PRO A 144 -14.20 7.57 14.35
C PRO A 144 -15.72 7.59 14.41
N ASN A 145 -16.37 8.01 13.31
CA ASN A 145 -17.83 8.05 13.15
C ASN A 145 -18.60 8.96 14.11
N LEU A 146 -17.92 9.69 15.00
CA LEU A 146 -18.56 10.70 15.84
C LEU A 146 -18.69 12.02 15.07
N SER A 147 -19.87 12.61 15.10
CA SER A 147 -20.17 13.93 14.59
C SER A 147 -20.69 14.82 15.72
N LEU A 148 -20.23 16.06 15.79
CA LEU A 148 -20.72 17.09 16.69
C LEU A 148 -21.59 18.06 15.88
N ASN A 149 -22.80 18.35 16.35
CA ASN A 149 -23.73 19.25 15.70
C ASN A 149 -23.90 20.48 16.59
N LEU A 150 -23.75 21.68 16.04
CA LEU A 150 -23.98 22.95 16.74
C LEU A 150 -24.80 23.86 15.85
N GLY A 151 -25.88 24.45 16.35
CA GLY A 151 -26.78 25.20 15.49
C GLY A 151 -27.78 26.08 16.22
N PHE A 152 -28.54 26.81 15.42
CA PHE A 152 -29.69 27.58 15.88
C PHE A 152 -30.94 26.73 15.72
N ILE A 153 -31.99 27.05 16.46
CA ILE A 153 -33.29 26.41 16.34
C ILE A 153 -34.38 27.49 16.32
N ILE A 154 -35.31 27.36 15.38
CA ILE A 154 -36.49 28.22 15.23
C ILE A 154 -37.72 27.32 15.32
N ASN A 155 -38.60 27.61 16.26
CA ASN A 155 -39.78 26.80 16.56
C ASN A 155 -41.04 27.62 16.28
N THR A 156 -41.85 27.19 15.31
CA THR A 156 -43.18 27.74 15.06
C THR A 156 -44.19 27.04 15.95
N ASN A 157 -44.88 27.79 16.81
CA ASN A 157 -45.85 27.23 17.73
C ASN A 157 -47.08 26.73 16.98
N LEU A 158 -47.49 25.49 17.26
CA LEU A 158 -48.72 24.88 16.75
C LEU A 158 -49.85 24.99 17.76
N SER A 159 -49.54 24.68 19.02
CA SER A 159 -50.46 24.71 20.15
C SER A 159 -49.68 25.00 21.43
N ALA A 160 -50.31 25.67 22.37
CA ALA A 160 -49.76 25.90 23.70
C ALA A 160 -50.93 25.99 24.68
N SER A 161 -51.13 24.96 25.47
CA SER A 161 -52.24 24.87 26.43
C SER A 161 -51.77 24.28 27.76
N TYR A 162 -52.58 24.43 28.79
CA TYR A 162 -52.33 23.84 30.10
C TYR A 162 -53.61 23.31 30.75
N ILE A 163 -53.44 22.31 31.60
CA ILE A 163 -54.47 21.83 32.54
C ILE A 163 -54.07 22.28 33.94
N TYR A 164 -54.96 23.03 34.60
CA TYR A 164 -54.74 23.54 35.94
C TYR A 164 -55.33 22.63 37.01
N LYS A 165 -54.60 22.48 38.11
CA LYS A 165 -55.12 21.97 39.37
C LYS A 165 -54.77 22.94 40.50
N PRO A 166 -55.74 23.39 41.30
CA PRO A 166 -55.49 24.22 42.49
C PRO A 166 -54.63 23.51 43.55
N ASP A 167 -54.68 22.19 43.58
CA ASP A 167 -53.85 21.32 44.41
C ASP A 167 -53.49 20.09 43.57
N LYS A 168 -52.21 19.71 43.54
CA LYS A 168 -51.72 18.57 42.77
C LYS A 168 -52.39 17.25 43.17
N ASP A 169 -52.81 17.15 44.43
CA ASP A 169 -53.43 15.96 45.01
C ASP A 169 -54.95 15.90 44.76
N LEU A 170 -55.56 16.94 44.19
CA LEU A 170 -56.98 16.92 43.81
C LEU A 170 -57.22 16.01 42.60
N SER A 171 -58.33 15.26 42.68
CA SER A 171 -58.83 14.42 41.58
C SER A 171 -59.50 15.24 40.47
N TYR A 172 -59.94 16.46 40.78
CA TYR A 172 -60.54 17.39 39.82
C TYR A 172 -59.46 18.26 39.16
N SER A 173 -59.50 18.35 37.83
CA SER A 173 -58.71 19.28 37.03
C SER A 173 -59.63 20.16 36.21
N GLU A 174 -59.23 21.41 35.99
CA GLU A 174 -59.93 22.28 35.07
C GLU A 174 -59.80 21.78 33.62
N PRO A 175 -60.72 22.16 32.72
CA PRO A 175 -60.56 21.92 31.29
C PRO A 175 -59.24 22.53 30.78
N SER A 176 -58.71 22.00 29.68
CA SER A 176 -57.51 22.54 29.03
C SER A 176 -57.77 23.97 28.53
N ILE A 177 -56.90 24.91 28.90
CA ILE A 177 -56.98 26.33 28.52
C ILE A 177 -55.72 26.72 27.73
N ASP A 178 -55.85 27.56 26.72
CA ASP A 178 -54.71 28.09 25.95
C ASP A 178 -53.83 29.02 26.80
N ILE A 179 -52.51 28.88 26.64
CA ILE A 179 -51.55 29.76 27.30
C ILE A 179 -51.58 31.12 26.62
N SER A 180 -52.01 32.15 27.36
CA SER A 180 -52.06 33.52 26.85
C SER A 180 -50.66 34.06 26.50
N ARG A 181 -50.57 34.93 25.48
CA ARG A 181 -49.33 35.65 25.10
C ARG A 181 -48.14 34.75 24.74
N PHE A 182 -48.39 33.49 24.38
CA PHE A 182 -47.35 32.61 23.85
C PHE A 182 -46.87 33.12 22.48
N ASN A 183 -45.57 33.04 22.22
CA ASN A 183 -45.01 33.54 20.97
C ASN A 183 -45.29 32.55 19.83
N SER A 184 -45.72 33.07 18.67
CA SER A 184 -45.91 32.26 17.47
C SER A 184 -44.59 31.68 16.95
N ILE A 185 -43.46 32.35 17.22
CA ILE A 185 -42.11 31.89 16.89
C ILE A 185 -41.26 31.99 18.16
N ALA A 186 -40.69 30.87 18.55
CA ALA A 186 -39.62 30.79 19.54
C ALA A 186 -38.28 30.53 18.82
N TYR A 187 -37.18 30.98 19.41
CA TYR A 187 -35.84 30.74 18.87
C TYR A 187 -34.89 30.33 19.99
N GLY A 188 -33.75 29.78 19.59
CA GLY A 188 -32.76 29.29 20.51
C GLY A 188 -31.55 28.65 19.86
N PHE A 189 -30.86 27.85 20.65
CA PHE A 189 -29.65 27.13 20.25
C PHE A 189 -29.83 25.63 20.46
N GLN A 190 -29.13 24.84 19.67
CA GLN A 190 -29.03 23.40 19.88
C GLN A 190 -27.60 22.92 19.66
N GLY A 191 -27.22 21.87 20.38
CA GLY A 191 -25.91 21.26 20.28
C GLY A 191 -25.92 19.82 20.75
N GLY A 192 -25.18 18.94 20.08
CA GLY A 192 -25.17 17.53 20.42
C GLY A 192 -24.16 16.72 19.64
N PHE A 193 -24.21 15.42 19.80
CA PHE A 193 -23.39 14.48 19.07
C PHE A 193 -24.22 13.33 18.51
N ALA A 194 -23.77 12.78 17.38
CA ALA A 194 -24.32 11.60 16.75
C ALA A 194 -23.18 10.65 16.36
N TYR A 195 -23.37 9.35 16.58
CA TYR A 195 -22.39 8.33 16.23
C TYR A 195 -22.91 7.50 15.06
N ASP A 196 -22.25 7.55 13.91
CA ASP A 196 -22.72 6.88 12.70
C ASP A 196 -22.37 5.39 12.68
N ILE A 197 -23.40 4.54 12.58
CA ILE A 197 -23.25 3.10 12.36
C ILE A 197 -23.72 2.80 10.94
N LYS A 198 -22.80 2.39 10.08
CA LYS A 198 -23.12 1.97 8.71
C LYS A 198 -23.84 0.62 8.75
N VAL A 199 -25.04 0.55 8.16
CA VAL A 199 -25.89 -0.65 8.20
C VAL A 199 -25.80 -1.45 6.91
N ALA A 200 -25.82 -0.77 5.76
CA ALA A 200 -25.80 -1.42 4.46
C ALA A 200 -25.25 -0.49 3.37
N ASP A 201 -24.64 -1.10 2.35
CA ASP A 201 -24.43 -0.46 1.05
C ASP A 201 -25.62 -0.77 0.16
N LEU A 202 -26.39 0.25 -0.24
CA LEU A 202 -27.57 0.07 -1.08
C LEU A 202 -27.21 0.01 -2.57
N ASN A 203 -26.25 0.84 -2.97
CA ASN A 203 -25.67 0.85 -4.30
C ASN A 203 -24.28 1.50 -4.22
N PRO A 204 -23.50 1.51 -5.32
CA PRO A 204 -22.18 2.11 -5.29
C PRO A 204 -22.17 3.58 -4.84
N LYS A 205 -23.22 4.37 -4.98
CA LYS A 205 -23.21 5.78 -4.56
C LYS A 205 -23.93 6.05 -3.24
N SER A 206 -24.51 5.03 -2.61
CA SER A 206 -25.38 5.19 -1.45
C SER A 206 -25.26 4.08 -0.43
N SER A 207 -25.07 4.49 0.82
CA SER A 207 -25.11 3.66 2.02
C SER A 207 -26.20 4.13 2.98
N MET A 208 -26.69 3.20 3.78
CA MET A 208 -27.62 3.46 4.88
C MET A 208 -26.88 3.50 6.21
N TYR A 209 -27.20 4.49 7.03
CA TYR A 209 -26.66 4.68 8.37
C TYR A 209 -27.77 4.75 9.40
N ILE A 210 -27.50 4.16 10.56
CA ILE A 210 -28.24 4.38 11.81
C ILE A 210 -27.30 5.15 12.73
N SER A 211 -27.72 6.32 13.21
CA SER A 211 -26.91 7.10 14.14
C SER A 211 -27.69 7.37 15.43
N PRO A 212 -27.36 6.70 16.55
CA PRO A 212 -27.80 7.20 17.85
C PRO A 212 -27.27 8.61 18.08
N PHE A 213 -28.10 9.48 18.64
CA PHE A 213 -27.75 10.86 18.96
C PHE A 213 -28.14 11.25 20.38
N PHE A 214 -27.39 12.20 20.91
CA PHE A 214 -27.75 12.98 22.08
C PHE A 214 -27.61 14.46 21.73
N ASP A 215 -28.67 15.25 21.93
CA ASP A 215 -28.59 16.70 21.78
C ASP A 215 -29.26 17.45 22.92
N MET A 216 -28.86 18.70 23.07
CA MET A 216 -29.43 19.67 23.99
C MET A 216 -29.97 20.81 23.16
N SER A 217 -31.14 21.34 23.52
CA SER A 217 -31.70 22.53 22.89
C SER A 217 -32.28 23.47 23.92
N TRP A 218 -32.01 24.75 23.77
CA TRP A 218 -32.45 25.80 24.68
C TRP A 218 -33.26 26.83 23.92
N LEU A 219 -34.56 26.90 24.21
CA LEU A 219 -35.46 27.95 23.70
C LEU A 219 -35.56 29.06 24.73
N VAL A 220 -35.39 30.32 24.31
CA VAL A 220 -35.21 31.48 25.23
C VAL A 220 -36.29 32.55 25.14
N ASN A 221 -37.33 32.36 24.32
CA ASN A 221 -38.37 33.38 24.10
C ASN A 221 -39.72 32.74 23.75
N GLN A 222 -40.22 31.84 24.59
CA GLN A 222 -41.44 31.09 24.26
C GLN A 222 -42.74 31.85 24.56
N ARG A 223 -42.71 32.81 25.49
CA ARG A 223 -43.87 33.64 25.87
C ARG A 223 -43.45 35.09 26.03
N LYS A 224 -44.34 36.07 25.85
CA LYS A 224 -44.01 37.47 26.13
C LYS A 224 -43.99 37.73 27.64
N GLY A 225 -42.93 38.35 28.15
CA GLY A 225 -42.82 38.77 29.55
C GLY A 225 -43.87 39.82 29.96
N GLU A 226 -44.07 39.97 31.26
CA GLU A 226 -44.85 41.07 31.83
C GLU A 226 -43.95 42.31 31.97
N ASN A 227 -44.52 43.54 31.92
CA ASN A 227 -43.70 44.76 31.94
C ASN A 227 -43.16 45.02 33.35
N GLU A 228 -42.08 44.33 33.72
CA GLU A 228 -41.38 44.52 34.99
C GLU A 228 -39.97 45.12 34.74
N PRO A 229 -39.53 46.13 35.53
CA PRO A 229 -38.34 46.95 35.23
C PRO A 229 -36.99 46.21 35.30
N THR A 230 -36.98 44.93 35.68
CA THR A 230 -35.75 44.11 35.84
C THR A 230 -35.66 42.92 34.88
N GLN A 231 -36.63 42.72 33.98
CA GLN A 231 -36.66 41.54 33.11
C GLN A 231 -35.83 41.73 31.83
N ASN A 232 -34.92 40.78 31.54
CA ASN A 232 -34.32 40.66 30.22
C ASN A 232 -34.79 39.37 29.53
N SER A 233 -34.78 39.36 28.20
CA SER A 233 -35.28 38.25 27.38
C SER A 233 -34.46 36.96 27.49
N PHE A 234 -33.41 36.92 28.31
CA PHE A 234 -32.53 35.76 28.50
C PHE A 234 -32.63 35.15 29.90
N ASN A 235 -33.20 35.85 30.89
CA ASN A 235 -33.20 35.40 32.28
C ASN A 235 -34.59 35.30 32.95
N ASP A 236 -35.64 35.93 32.41
CA ASP A 236 -36.92 36.03 33.12
C ASP A 236 -38.16 35.89 32.21
N VAL A 237 -38.00 35.12 31.13
CA VAL A 237 -39.05 34.80 30.16
C VAL A 237 -39.11 33.29 29.96
N TRP A 238 -40.30 32.74 29.66
CA TRP A 238 -40.50 31.29 29.49
C TRP A 238 -39.44 30.71 28.55
N SER A 239 -38.58 29.87 29.12
CA SER A 239 -37.50 29.18 28.46
C SER A 239 -37.59 27.68 28.75
N THR A 240 -37.14 26.87 27.80
CA THR A 240 -37.15 25.41 27.96
C THR A 240 -35.81 24.88 27.48
N LEU A 241 -35.06 24.29 28.41
CA LEU A 241 -33.90 23.46 28.09
C LEU A 241 -34.38 22.02 27.91
N SER A 242 -34.10 21.40 26.78
CA SER A 242 -34.44 20.00 26.55
C SER A 242 -33.22 19.17 26.20
N TYR A 243 -33.16 17.98 26.77
CA TYR A 243 -32.20 16.94 26.47
C TYR A 243 -32.89 15.89 25.61
N ARG A 244 -32.35 15.59 24.44
CA ARG A 244 -32.93 14.65 23.48
C ARG A 244 -32.01 13.46 23.30
N VAL A 245 -32.59 12.27 23.33
CA VAL A 245 -31.92 11.03 22.93
C VAL A 245 -32.78 10.38 21.86
N GLY A 246 -32.13 9.87 20.82
CA GLY A 246 -32.86 9.21 19.75
C GLY A 246 -31.95 8.56 18.74
N VAL A 247 -32.54 8.23 17.60
CA VAL A 247 -31.86 7.60 16.47
C VAL A 247 -32.25 8.36 15.21
N GLN A 248 -31.26 8.61 14.35
CA GLN A 248 -31.48 9.02 12.96
C GLN A 248 -31.18 7.85 12.02
N ILE A 249 -32.01 7.70 10.99
CA ILE A 249 -31.81 6.75 9.89
C ILE A 249 -31.59 7.58 8.64
N THR A 250 -30.38 7.52 8.07
CA THR A 250 -30.00 8.37 6.93
C THR A 250 -29.46 7.56 5.77
N LEU A 251 -29.75 8.03 4.56
CA LEU A 251 -29.18 7.56 3.31
C LEU A 251 -28.16 8.58 2.85
N ASP A 252 -26.95 8.13 2.51
CA ASP A 252 -25.97 8.98 1.86
C ASP A 252 -26.04 8.90 0.34
N TYR A 253 -25.68 10.00 -0.31
CA TYR A 253 -25.51 10.10 -1.74
C TYR A 253 -24.17 10.76 -2.02
N ARG A 254 -23.26 9.97 -2.55
CA ARG A 254 -21.91 10.40 -2.92
C ARG A 254 -21.84 10.67 -4.42
N LYS A 255 -21.01 11.65 -4.77
CA LYS A 255 -20.73 11.97 -6.17
C LYS A 255 -20.01 10.80 -6.87
N ASP A 256 -19.12 10.15 -6.12
CA ASP A 256 -18.29 9.02 -6.56
C ASP A 256 -18.80 7.69 -5.98
N ALA A 257 -18.58 6.59 -6.71
CA ALA A 257 -19.08 5.27 -6.37
C ALA A 257 -18.12 4.48 -5.43
N ILE A 258 -18.63 4.01 -4.29
CA ILE A 258 -18.17 2.86 -3.49
C ILE A 258 -17.88 1.69 -4.43
N SER A 259 -16.62 1.28 -4.45
CA SER A 259 -16.23 -0.01 -5.01
C SER A 259 -16.62 -1.10 -4.01
N THR A 260 -17.69 -1.84 -4.28
CA THR A 260 -18.01 -3.09 -3.59
C THR A 260 -16.93 -4.12 -3.91
N THR A 261 -16.02 -4.36 -2.97
CA THR A 261 -15.00 -5.39 -3.06
C THR A 261 -15.60 -6.74 -2.68
N GLU A 262 -16.21 -7.44 -3.65
CA GLU A 262 -16.00 -8.87 -3.77
C GLU A 262 -14.86 -9.09 -4.77
N ASN A 263 -13.71 -9.49 -4.23
CA ASN A 263 -12.54 -10.03 -4.92
C ASN A 263 -12.03 -9.24 -6.15
N LEU A 264 -11.47 -8.05 -5.88
CA LEU A 264 -10.26 -7.46 -6.48
C LEU A 264 -9.89 -6.18 -5.67
N PRO A 265 -8.61 -5.77 -5.60
CA PRO A 265 -8.01 -4.98 -4.51
C PRO A 265 -8.42 -3.48 -4.47
N PRO A 266 -8.19 -2.78 -3.35
CA PRO A 266 -8.75 -1.46 -3.06
C PRO A 266 -8.24 -0.37 -4.01
N ALA A 267 -9.14 0.50 -4.50
CA ALA A 267 -8.76 1.69 -5.24
C ALA A 267 -8.02 2.69 -4.32
N ALA A 268 -6.82 3.04 -4.77
CA ALA A 268 -5.77 3.70 -4.04
C ALA A 268 -6.21 5.01 -3.38
N THR A 269 -5.82 5.18 -2.11
CA THR A 269 -5.34 6.48 -1.62
C THR A 269 -4.55 7.12 -2.76
N LYS A 270 -4.80 8.38 -3.11
CA LYS A 270 -3.93 9.11 -4.06
C LYS A 270 -2.58 9.41 -3.37
N ASN A 271 -1.93 8.38 -2.84
CA ASN A 271 -0.56 8.41 -2.42
C ASN A 271 0.26 8.66 -3.68
N ASN A 272 1.15 9.63 -3.67
CA ASN A 272 2.09 9.82 -4.76
C ASN A 272 2.96 8.58 -4.98
N VAL A 273 3.07 7.70 -3.96
CA VAL A 273 3.81 6.45 -4.03
C VAL A 273 2.97 5.24 -3.59
N SER A 274 3.12 4.13 -4.31
CA SER A 274 2.59 2.82 -3.94
C SER A 274 3.72 1.82 -3.78
N VAL A 275 3.49 0.79 -2.95
CA VAL A 275 4.37 -0.38 -2.85
C VAL A 275 3.54 -1.63 -3.13
N SER A 276 3.96 -2.42 -4.12
CA SER A 276 3.48 -3.79 -4.32
C SER A 276 4.45 -4.74 -3.64
N LEU A 277 3.95 -5.53 -2.72
CA LEU A 277 4.74 -6.53 -2.00
C LEU A 277 4.70 -7.88 -2.73
N PRO A 278 5.60 -8.82 -2.41
CA PRO A 278 5.49 -10.21 -2.82
C PRO A 278 4.13 -10.80 -2.45
N GLN A 279 3.72 -11.87 -3.15
CA GLN A 279 2.43 -12.50 -2.89
C GLN A 279 2.31 -12.90 -1.42
N ASP A 280 1.17 -12.55 -0.81
CA ASP A 280 0.88 -12.77 0.62
C ASP A 280 1.91 -12.16 1.58
N ASN A 281 2.75 -11.23 1.12
CA ASN A 281 3.88 -10.66 1.84
C ASN A 281 4.94 -11.70 2.27
N VAL A 282 5.03 -12.79 1.49
CA VAL A 282 5.92 -13.93 1.75
C VAL A 282 7.19 -13.82 0.91
N ILE A 283 8.33 -14.06 1.53
CA ILE A 283 9.61 -14.26 0.85
C ILE A 283 9.83 -15.76 0.69
N LEU A 284 9.99 -16.18 -0.56
CA LEU A 284 10.22 -17.57 -0.92
C LEU A 284 11.72 -17.88 -0.85
N THR A 285 12.06 -19.00 -0.24
CA THR A 285 13.39 -19.61 -0.34
C THR A 285 13.33 -20.76 -1.33
N LYS A 286 14.22 -20.77 -2.30
CA LYS A 286 14.21 -21.73 -3.40
C LYS A 286 15.50 -22.51 -3.47
N ASP A 287 15.41 -23.81 -3.66
CA ASP A 287 16.53 -24.62 -4.14
C ASP A 287 16.44 -24.64 -5.67
N VAL A 288 17.35 -23.91 -6.30
CA VAL A 288 17.36 -23.69 -7.75
C VAL A 288 18.37 -24.62 -8.38
N GLN A 289 17.90 -25.52 -9.26
CA GLN A 289 18.77 -26.22 -10.19
C GLN A 289 18.91 -25.39 -11.47
N GLY A 290 20.11 -24.92 -11.77
CA GLY A 290 20.35 -24.09 -12.95
C GLY A 290 21.36 -24.68 -13.92
N TYR A 291 21.42 -24.08 -15.10
CA TYR A 291 22.40 -24.37 -16.14
C TYR A 291 23.11 -23.08 -16.50
N PHE A 292 24.39 -22.98 -16.14
CA PHE A 292 25.21 -21.79 -16.34
C PHE A 292 25.98 -21.90 -17.65
N PRO A 293 25.64 -21.11 -18.70
CA PRO A 293 26.35 -21.15 -19.97
C PRO A 293 27.78 -20.62 -19.77
N ILE A 294 28.75 -21.38 -20.25
CA ILE A 294 30.14 -20.91 -20.31
C ILE A 294 30.29 -20.10 -21.59
N ILE A 295 30.61 -18.81 -21.45
CA ILE A 295 30.99 -17.99 -22.60
C ILE A 295 32.37 -18.49 -23.07
N PRO A 296 32.57 -18.84 -24.34
CA PRO A 296 33.82 -19.46 -24.82
C PRO A 296 34.96 -18.46 -24.98
N TYR A 297 35.01 -17.41 -24.16
CA TYR A 297 35.97 -16.32 -24.27
C TYR A 297 36.83 -16.25 -23.01
N VAL A 298 38.09 -15.87 -23.18
CA VAL A 298 38.96 -15.40 -22.10
C VAL A 298 39.44 -14.02 -22.47
N PHE A 299 39.05 -13.03 -21.68
CA PHE A 299 39.38 -11.62 -21.92
C PHE A 299 40.73 -11.25 -21.33
N PHE A 300 41.48 -10.41 -22.02
CA PHE A 300 42.81 -9.95 -21.61
C PHE A 300 42.81 -8.45 -21.32
N ASP A 301 43.68 -8.03 -20.41
CA ASP A 301 43.82 -6.62 -20.05
C ASP A 301 44.66 -5.88 -21.09
N ARG A 302 44.36 -4.60 -21.30
CA ARG A 302 45.07 -3.76 -22.26
C ARG A 302 46.58 -3.76 -21.97
N ASN A 303 47.38 -3.96 -23.01
CA ASN A 303 48.84 -4.05 -22.92
C ASN A 303 49.38 -5.22 -22.05
N SER A 304 48.56 -6.24 -21.80
CA SER A 304 48.98 -7.46 -21.11
C SER A 304 48.82 -8.69 -22.00
N GLN A 305 49.79 -9.59 -21.95
CA GLN A 305 49.75 -10.91 -22.60
C GLN A 305 49.57 -12.04 -21.58
N GLU A 306 49.55 -11.70 -20.28
CA GLU A 306 49.37 -12.65 -19.19
C GLU A 306 47.88 -12.93 -18.97
N ILE A 307 47.56 -14.19 -18.66
CA ILE A 307 46.21 -14.58 -18.21
C ILE A 307 45.88 -13.74 -16.97
N PRO A 308 44.83 -12.90 -17.01
CA PRO A 308 44.52 -12.01 -15.89
C PRO A 308 44.26 -12.76 -14.59
N SER A 309 44.63 -12.15 -13.47
CA SER A 309 44.56 -12.75 -12.13
C SER A 309 43.15 -13.14 -11.66
N ARG A 310 42.11 -12.60 -12.31
CA ARG A 310 40.71 -12.96 -12.06
C ARG A 310 40.37 -14.39 -12.52
N TYR A 311 41.10 -14.95 -13.49
CA TYR A 311 40.94 -16.35 -13.87
C TYR A 311 41.73 -17.24 -12.91
N THR A 312 41.07 -18.29 -12.41
CA THR A 312 41.67 -19.21 -11.43
C THR A 312 42.69 -20.09 -12.11
N LYS A 313 43.97 -19.87 -11.80
CA LYS A 313 45.08 -20.75 -12.19
C LYS A 313 45.44 -21.66 -11.02
N LEU A 314 45.30 -22.96 -11.24
CA LEU A 314 45.63 -24.00 -10.27
C LEU A 314 47.09 -24.39 -10.38
N SER A 315 47.68 -24.91 -9.30
CA SER A 315 48.95 -25.61 -9.39
C SER A 315 48.80 -26.91 -10.19
N ILE A 316 49.90 -27.50 -10.65
CA ILE A 316 49.87 -28.81 -11.34
C ILE A 316 49.22 -29.89 -10.44
N ALA A 317 49.48 -29.85 -9.13
CA ALA A 317 48.92 -30.80 -8.18
C ALA A 317 47.39 -30.63 -8.04
N ASP A 318 46.92 -29.39 -7.95
CA ASP A 318 45.49 -29.09 -7.82
C ASP A 318 44.74 -29.37 -9.12
N ALA A 319 45.31 -29.02 -10.28
CA ALA A 319 44.73 -29.27 -11.60
C ALA A 319 44.51 -30.76 -11.89
N ARG A 320 45.38 -31.65 -11.40
CA ARG A 320 45.20 -33.11 -11.49
C ARG A 320 44.01 -33.63 -10.69
N ASN A 321 43.67 -32.96 -9.58
CA ASN A 321 42.59 -33.36 -8.69
C ASN A 321 41.27 -32.62 -8.98
N PHE A 322 41.33 -31.50 -9.70
CA PHE A 322 40.18 -30.70 -10.08
C PHE A 322 39.16 -31.51 -10.88
N LYS A 323 37.90 -31.43 -10.46
CA LYS A 323 36.74 -31.96 -11.20
C LYS A 323 35.72 -30.85 -11.39
N GLU A 324 35.11 -30.78 -12.57
CA GLU A 324 34.01 -29.83 -12.82
C GLU A 324 32.88 -29.96 -11.78
N SER A 325 32.63 -31.16 -11.26
CA SER A 325 31.62 -31.44 -10.22
C SER A 325 31.81 -30.61 -8.94
N ASP A 326 33.02 -30.14 -8.67
CA ASP A 326 33.34 -29.32 -7.49
C ASP A 326 32.71 -27.92 -7.57
N LEU A 327 32.23 -27.51 -8.76
CA LEU A 327 31.59 -26.23 -9.06
C LEU A 327 30.07 -26.32 -9.24
N GLU A 328 29.45 -27.46 -8.89
CA GLU A 328 27.99 -27.65 -9.08
C GLU A 328 27.15 -27.33 -7.83
N ASN A 329 27.75 -27.30 -6.64
CA ASN A 329 27.02 -27.21 -5.38
C ASN A 329 27.30 -25.90 -4.62
N PHE A 330 26.38 -24.95 -4.75
CA PHE A 330 26.36 -23.67 -4.06
C PHE A 330 25.29 -23.61 -2.95
N MET A 331 24.90 -24.77 -2.41
CA MET A 331 23.90 -24.87 -1.34
C MET A 331 24.45 -24.47 0.04
N LYS A 332 25.75 -24.16 0.16
CA LYS A 332 26.38 -23.77 1.43
C LYS A 332 25.74 -22.48 1.93
N GLY A 333 24.90 -22.63 2.95
CA GLY A 333 24.07 -21.60 3.53
C GLY A 333 24.86 -20.47 4.16
N GLU A 334 24.17 -19.32 4.21
CA GLU A 334 24.66 -18.00 4.58
C GLU A 334 25.49 -17.32 3.50
N LEU A 335 24.79 -16.62 2.59
CA LEU A 335 25.37 -15.48 1.88
C LEU A 335 26.11 -14.64 2.93
N THR A 336 27.45 -14.67 2.91
CA THR A 336 28.24 -13.74 3.74
C THR A 336 27.94 -12.33 3.23
N THR A 337 28.28 -11.30 4.00
CA THR A 337 27.78 -9.91 3.86
C THR A 337 27.86 -9.23 2.48
N LYS A 338 28.44 -9.85 1.44
CA LYS A 338 28.66 -9.23 0.14
C LYS A 338 28.44 -10.13 -1.09
N GLU A 339 28.35 -11.45 -0.93
CA GLU A 339 28.27 -12.35 -2.09
C GLU A 339 26.82 -12.54 -2.52
N THR A 340 26.54 -12.24 -3.79
CA THR A 340 25.28 -12.52 -4.46
C THR A 340 25.33 -13.88 -5.16
N ASN A 341 24.17 -14.40 -5.57
CA ASN A 341 24.11 -15.64 -6.34
C ASN A 341 24.91 -15.55 -7.65
N VAL A 342 24.93 -14.38 -8.30
CA VAL A 342 25.73 -14.19 -9.51
C VAL A 342 27.23 -14.16 -9.23
N ASP A 343 27.67 -13.68 -8.06
CA ASP A 343 29.09 -13.74 -7.68
C ASP A 343 29.56 -15.20 -7.52
N GLN A 344 28.71 -16.05 -6.94
CA GLN A 344 28.99 -17.49 -6.83
C GLN A 344 29.05 -18.14 -8.22
N LEU A 345 28.11 -17.83 -9.10
CA LEU A 345 28.13 -18.32 -10.49
C LEU A 345 29.35 -17.85 -11.27
N MET A 346 29.83 -16.62 -11.04
CA MET A 346 31.06 -16.13 -11.67
C MET A 346 32.29 -16.93 -11.25
N THR A 347 32.29 -17.60 -10.10
CA THR A 347 33.35 -18.55 -9.72
C THR A 347 33.46 -19.68 -10.75
N VAL A 348 32.34 -20.13 -11.33
CA VAL A 348 32.33 -21.12 -12.42
C VAL A 348 33.03 -20.55 -13.65
N TYR A 349 32.64 -19.35 -14.10
CA TYR A 349 33.27 -18.72 -15.26
C TYR A 349 34.77 -18.46 -15.06
N TYR A 350 35.18 -17.97 -13.89
CA TYR A 350 36.60 -17.75 -13.62
C TYR A 350 37.42 -19.04 -13.56
N ASN A 351 36.77 -20.19 -13.46
CA ASN A 351 37.38 -21.52 -13.61
C ASN A 351 37.29 -22.08 -15.03
N ILE A 352 36.92 -21.30 -16.05
CA ILE A 352 36.76 -21.77 -17.44
C ILE A 352 37.97 -22.56 -17.97
N LEU A 353 39.20 -22.12 -17.67
CA LEU A 353 40.41 -22.83 -18.08
C LEU A 353 40.53 -24.22 -17.43
N ASN A 354 40.08 -24.33 -16.17
CA ASN A 354 40.10 -25.59 -15.42
C ASN A 354 39.00 -26.53 -15.91
N ILE A 355 37.82 -25.99 -16.21
CA ILE A 355 36.71 -26.73 -16.79
C ILE A 355 37.10 -27.29 -18.16
N TYR A 356 37.65 -26.46 -19.05
CA TYR A 356 38.12 -26.95 -20.35
C TYR A 356 39.29 -27.92 -20.24
N GLY A 357 40.21 -27.72 -19.31
CA GLY A 357 41.27 -28.67 -19.01
C GLY A 357 40.72 -30.04 -18.58
N ASP A 358 39.77 -30.08 -17.65
CA ASP A 358 39.12 -31.31 -17.20
C ASP A 358 38.34 -32.00 -18.32
N ARG A 359 37.52 -31.24 -19.07
CA ARG A 359 36.76 -31.77 -20.22
C ARG A 359 37.66 -32.34 -21.31
N MET A 360 38.76 -31.68 -21.66
CA MET A 360 39.72 -32.16 -22.66
C MET A 360 40.52 -33.38 -22.18
N ARG A 361 40.82 -33.45 -20.89
CA ARG A 361 41.46 -34.62 -20.28
C ARG A 361 40.55 -35.84 -20.31
N ASN A 362 39.25 -35.64 -20.04
CA ASN A 362 38.25 -36.70 -20.05
C ASN A 362 37.83 -37.12 -21.47
N ASN A 363 38.08 -36.28 -22.48
CA ASN A 363 37.74 -36.55 -23.88
C ASN A 363 38.99 -36.44 -24.78
N PRO A 364 39.75 -37.53 -24.99
CA PRO A 364 41.03 -37.50 -25.72
C PRO A 364 40.97 -37.03 -27.18
N ASN A 365 39.80 -37.13 -27.83
CA ASN A 365 39.59 -36.74 -29.23
C ASN A 365 39.22 -35.26 -29.42
N THR A 366 38.96 -34.54 -28.32
CA THR A 366 38.60 -33.12 -28.38
C THR A 366 39.82 -32.31 -28.79
N THR A 367 39.67 -31.50 -29.84
CA THR A 367 40.68 -30.53 -30.29
C THR A 367 40.12 -29.13 -30.13
N VAL A 368 40.99 -28.17 -29.86
CA VAL A 368 40.62 -26.78 -29.62
C VAL A 368 41.47 -25.87 -30.49
N THR A 369 40.82 -24.90 -31.13
CA THR A 369 41.46 -23.75 -31.75
C THR A 369 41.22 -22.54 -30.86
N LEU A 370 42.30 -21.95 -30.35
CA LEU A 370 42.34 -20.69 -29.62
C LEU A 370 42.50 -19.55 -30.63
N ARG A 371 41.40 -18.84 -30.90
CA ARG A 371 41.39 -17.70 -31.82
C ARG A 371 41.61 -16.41 -31.06
N CYS A 372 42.73 -15.75 -31.31
CA CYS A 372 43.17 -14.61 -30.53
C CYS A 372 42.86 -13.31 -31.26
N SER A 373 42.24 -12.37 -30.55
CA SER A 373 41.95 -11.04 -31.08
C SER A 373 42.36 -9.95 -30.10
N ASP A 374 42.98 -8.90 -30.62
CA ASP A 374 43.22 -7.64 -29.92
C ASP A 374 43.03 -6.49 -30.92
N PRO A 375 42.09 -5.56 -30.68
CA PRO A 375 41.84 -4.45 -31.60
C PRO A 375 42.97 -3.40 -31.63
N GLU A 376 43.89 -3.42 -30.66
CA GLU A 376 44.95 -2.41 -30.50
C GLU A 376 46.38 -2.97 -30.63
N ALA A 377 46.58 -4.29 -30.44
CA ALA A 377 47.92 -4.91 -30.41
C ALA A 377 48.27 -5.70 -31.67
N ARG A 378 49.58 -5.87 -31.92
CA ARG A 378 50.15 -6.66 -33.04
C ARG A 378 50.55 -8.11 -32.66
N GLN A 379 50.19 -8.59 -31.47
CA GLN A 379 50.63 -9.89 -30.93
C GLN A 379 49.53 -10.60 -30.13
N ALA A 380 48.32 -10.72 -30.70
CA ALA A 380 47.21 -11.38 -30.01
C ALA A 380 47.53 -12.87 -29.74
N ILE A 381 48.36 -13.51 -30.58
CA ILE A 381 48.83 -14.90 -30.44
C ILE A 381 49.39 -15.19 -29.04
N SER A 382 50.17 -14.27 -28.45
CA SER A 382 50.81 -14.49 -27.16
C SER A 382 49.80 -14.83 -26.05
N SER A 383 48.61 -14.23 -26.09
CA SER A 383 47.52 -14.51 -25.16
C SER A 383 46.99 -15.94 -25.29
N GLY A 384 46.87 -16.44 -26.53
CA GLY A 384 46.51 -17.83 -26.80
C GLY A 384 47.60 -18.81 -26.40
N GLU A 385 48.87 -18.48 -26.62
CA GLU A 385 50.01 -19.30 -26.19
C GLU A 385 50.11 -19.40 -24.66
N ALA A 386 49.78 -18.32 -23.93
CA ALA A 386 49.71 -18.37 -22.47
C ALA A 386 48.65 -19.37 -21.96
N ILE A 387 47.47 -19.38 -22.60
CA ILE A 387 46.40 -20.34 -22.29
C ILE A 387 46.80 -21.76 -22.67
N LYS A 388 47.34 -21.95 -23.88
CA LYS A 388 47.82 -23.25 -24.35
C LYS A 388 48.84 -23.84 -23.39
N ARG A 389 49.84 -23.05 -22.99
CA ARG A 389 50.86 -23.46 -22.01
C ARG A 389 50.23 -23.92 -20.70
N TYR A 390 49.27 -23.16 -20.15
CA TYR A 390 48.59 -23.55 -18.92
C TYR A 390 47.86 -24.91 -19.06
N LEU A 391 47.15 -25.13 -20.16
CA LEU A 391 46.42 -26.39 -20.38
C LEU A 391 47.38 -27.58 -20.59
N VAL A 392 48.47 -27.38 -21.33
CA VAL A 392 49.50 -28.42 -21.54
C VAL A 392 50.21 -28.74 -20.22
N ASP A 393 50.74 -27.74 -19.53
CA ASP A 393 51.59 -27.92 -18.36
C ASP A 393 50.81 -28.42 -17.14
N ASN A 394 49.60 -27.89 -16.90
CA ASN A 394 48.83 -28.19 -15.69
C ASN A 394 47.87 -29.36 -15.85
N TYR A 395 47.27 -29.53 -17.04
CA TYR A 395 46.29 -30.59 -17.31
C TYR A 395 46.87 -31.76 -18.12
N GLY A 396 48.10 -31.65 -18.63
CA GLY A 396 48.75 -32.69 -19.42
C GLY A 396 48.09 -32.91 -20.77
N ILE A 397 47.47 -31.85 -21.32
CA ILE A 397 46.85 -31.92 -22.64
C ILE A 397 47.94 -31.95 -23.70
N ASP A 398 47.83 -32.87 -24.67
CA ASP A 398 48.76 -32.94 -25.80
C ASP A 398 48.75 -31.62 -26.59
N GLU A 399 49.94 -31.09 -26.85
CA GLU A 399 50.13 -29.80 -27.51
C GLU A 399 49.47 -29.75 -28.89
N ASP A 400 49.50 -30.85 -29.63
CA ASP A 400 48.94 -30.98 -30.98
C ASP A 400 47.40 -30.86 -31.00
N ARG A 401 46.75 -31.02 -29.84
CA ARG A 401 45.29 -30.85 -29.70
C ARG A 401 44.88 -29.38 -29.57
N ILE A 402 45.83 -28.47 -29.35
CA ILE A 402 45.56 -27.04 -29.14
C ILE A 402 46.27 -26.22 -30.22
N ARG A 403 45.48 -25.70 -31.15
CA ARG A 403 45.95 -24.80 -32.20
C ARG A 403 45.74 -23.35 -31.78
N VAL A 404 46.76 -22.50 -31.89
CA VAL A 404 46.63 -21.05 -31.66
C VAL A 404 46.65 -20.33 -33.01
N VAL A 405 45.71 -19.40 -33.21
CA VAL A 405 45.65 -18.55 -34.42
C VAL A 405 45.30 -17.12 -34.04
N GLU A 406 45.76 -16.16 -34.83
CA GLU A 406 45.31 -14.77 -34.76
C GLU A 406 44.17 -14.57 -35.77
N ASP A 407 43.00 -14.16 -35.30
CA ASP A 407 41.83 -13.89 -36.13
C ASP A 407 41.03 -12.74 -35.53
N PRO A 408 40.35 -11.91 -36.34
CA PRO A 408 39.34 -11.00 -35.82
C PRO A 408 38.20 -11.80 -35.15
N PRO A 409 37.47 -11.23 -34.19
CA PRO A 409 36.40 -11.94 -33.52
C PRO A 409 35.30 -12.28 -34.55
N PHE A 410 34.84 -13.54 -34.56
CA PHE A 410 33.81 -13.99 -35.51
C PHE A 410 32.49 -13.21 -35.36
N ILE A 411 32.14 -12.88 -34.11
CA ILE A 411 31.06 -11.96 -33.76
C ILE A 411 31.71 -10.81 -32.99
N PRO A 412 32.12 -9.71 -33.65
CA PRO A 412 32.71 -8.58 -32.96
C PRO A 412 31.69 -7.93 -32.03
N SER A 413 32.16 -7.50 -30.87
CA SER A 413 31.43 -6.52 -30.08
C SER A 413 31.53 -5.15 -30.77
N GLY A 414 30.49 -4.33 -30.64
CA GLY A 414 30.38 -3.04 -31.33
C GLY A 414 29.78 -3.12 -32.73
N THR A 415 29.17 -2.03 -33.19
CA THR A 415 28.85 -1.76 -34.59
C THR A 415 29.29 -0.35 -34.94
N GLU A 416 29.18 0.05 -36.22
CA GLU A 416 29.42 1.44 -36.65
C GLU A 416 28.46 2.45 -35.97
N PHE A 417 27.34 1.97 -35.41
CA PHE A 417 26.35 2.77 -34.70
C PHE A 417 26.54 2.77 -33.18
N THR A 418 27.55 2.06 -32.66
CA THR A 418 27.87 2.11 -31.24
C THR A 418 28.30 3.52 -30.84
N ASP A 419 27.77 4.01 -29.72
CA ASP A 419 28.17 5.30 -29.16
C ASP A 419 29.69 5.37 -29.02
N PRO A 420 30.37 6.38 -29.60
CA PRO A 420 31.81 6.57 -29.45
C PRO A 420 32.28 6.57 -27.99
N ALA A 421 31.44 6.97 -27.04
CA ALA A 421 31.75 6.91 -25.61
C ALA A 421 31.96 5.47 -25.09
N ALA A 422 31.37 4.47 -25.74
CA ALA A 422 31.52 3.05 -25.40
C ALA A 422 32.71 2.37 -26.11
N ALA A 423 33.44 3.07 -26.98
CA ALA A 423 34.50 2.46 -27.81
C ALA A 423 35.56 1.70 -27.00
N GLY A 424 35.95 2.22 -25.83
CA GLY A 424 36.89 1.54 -24.93
C GLY A 424 36.32 0.22 -24.38
N LEU A 425 35.05 0.20 -23.97
CA LEU A 425 34.39 -1.01 -23.48
C LEU A 425 34.26 -2.07 -24.58
N ILE A 426 34.01 -1.64 -25.81
CA ILE A 426 33.98 -2.51 -26.99
C ILE A 426 35.37 -3.07 -27.31
N ALA A 427 36.41 -2.24 -27.24
CA ALA A 427 37.77 -2.69 -27.44
C ALA A 427 38.16 -3.77 -26.41
N ASP A 428 37.75 -3.60 -25.15
CA ASP A 428 37.97 -4.60 -24.10
C ASP A 428 37.20 -5.91 -24.35
N GLU A 429 35.99 -5.86 -24.90
CA GLU A 429 35.25 -7.08 -25.27
C GLU A 429 35.82 -7.81 -26.49
N ASN A 430 36.45 -7.07 -27.41
CA ASN A 430 37.12 -7.64 -28.58
C ASN A 430 38.55 -8.12 -28.27
N ARG A 431 39.14 -7.70 -27.14
CA ARG A 431 40.42 -8.22 -26.65
C ARG A 431 40.24 -9.55 -25.92
N ARG A 432 40.12 -10.62 -26.70
CA ARG A 432 39.77 -11.95 -26.18
C ARG A 432 40.42 -13.08 -26.96
N VAL A 433 40.60 -14.20 -26.26
CA VAL A 433 40.85 -15.52 -26.87
C VAL A 433 39.54 -16.28 -26.89
N THR A 434 39.13 -16.73 -28.07
CA THR A 434 37.91 -17.52 -28.29
C THR A 434 38.25 -19.00 -28.44
N PHE A 435 37.60 -19.84 -27.65
CA PHE A 435 37.67 -21.30 -27.76
C PHE A 435 36.71 -21.78 -28.85
N SER A 436 37.25 -22.47 -29.85
CA SER A 436 36.48 -23.17 -30.88
C SER A 436 36.88 -24.64 -30.87
N SER A 437 35.92 -25.55 -30.83
CA SER A 437 36.21 -26.99 -30.74
C SER A 437 35.45 -27.79 -31.79
N ASN A 438 35.99 -28.96 -32.13
CA ASN A 438 35.28 -30.00 -32.89
C ASN A 438 34.24 -30.74 -32.04
N ASP A 439 34.22 -30.53 -30.73
CA ASP A 439 33.38 -31.22 -29.77
C ASP A 439 32.46 -30.23 -29.03
N GLN A 440 31.15 -30.45 -29.14
CA GLN A 440 30.13 -29.64 -28.48
C GLN A 440 30.11 -29.86 -26.96
N GLU A 441 30.60 -31.01 -26.47
CA GLU A 441 30.70 -31.29 -25.03
C GLU A 441 31.59 -30.26 -24.32
N LEU A 442 32.61 -29.74 -25.02
CA LEU A 442 33.50 -28.73 -24.45
C LEU A 442 32.75 -27.45 -24.08
N LEU A 443 31.70 -27.08 -24.82
CA LEU A 443 30.97 -25.81 -24.66
C LEU A 443 29.66 -25.95 -23.87
N LYS A 444 29.35 -27.13 -23.35
CA LYS A 444 28.11 -27.36 -22.61
C LYS A 444 28.01 -26.48 -21.34
N PRO A 445 26.81 -26.00 -20.99
CA PRO A 445 26.58 -25.33 -19.71
C PRO A 445 26.98 -26.20 -18.51
N VAL A 446 27.44 -25.57 -17.44
CA VAL A 446 27.70 -26.24 -16.16
C VAL A 446 26.39 -26.30 -15.38
N LYS A 447 26.01 -27.48 -14.92
CA LYS A 447 24.84 -27.64 -14.04
C LYS A 447 25.21 -27.15 -12.65
N TYR A 448 24.30 -26.44 -11.99
CA TYR A 448 24.52 -26.02 -10.61
C TYR A 448 23.24 -26.13 -9.77
N THR A 449 23.44 -26.14 -8.45
CA THR A 449 22.39 -26.04 -7.44
C THR A 449 22.72 -24.92 -6.48
N ILE A 450 21.76 -24.04 -6.21
CA ILE A 450 21.96 -22.88 -5.32
C ILE A 450 20.69 -22.63 -4.49
N ARG A 451 20.88 -22.19 -3.26
CA ARG A 451 19.78 -21.70 -2.42
C ARG A 451 19.58 -20.21 -2.64
N ASP A 452 18.40 -19.84 -3.13
CA ASP A 452 18.06 -18.48 -3.53
C ASP A 452 16.90 -17.90 -2.70
N GLU A 453 17.20 -16.89 -1.89
CA GLU A 453 16.20 -16.07 -1.18
C GLU A 453 15.98 -14.71 -1.87
N SER A 454 16.71 -14.45 -2.94
CA SER A 454 16.76 -13.19 -3.66
C SER A 454 16.00 -13.24 -4.97
N SER A 455 15.14 -14.23 -5.23
CA SER A 455 14.47 -14.32 -6.53
C SER A 455 13.57 -13.12 -6.83
N ILE A 456 13.36 -12.82 -8.12
CA ILE A 456 12.68 -11.61 -8.60
C ILE A 456 11.20 -11.55 -8.20
N ASP A 457 10.61 -12.68 -7.81
CA ASP A 457 9.26 -12.75 -7.25
C ASP A 457 9.18 -12.35 -5.78
N ASN A 458 10.32 -12.28 -5.09
CA ASN A 458 10.43 -11.70 -3.75
C ASN A 458 10.58 -10.16 -3.80
N ASP A 459 10.76 -9.54 -4.97
CA ASP A 459 10.98 -8.10 -5.05
C ASP A 459 9.75 -7.30 -4.60
N MET A 460 10.00 -6.23 -3.84
CA MET A 460 9.03 -5.18 -3.59
C MET A 460 9.09 -4.16 -4.73
N ILE A 461 7.94 -3.78 -5.27
CA ILE A 461 7.85 -2.80 -6.36
C ILE A 461 7.34 -1.48 -5.80
N PHE A 462 8.22 -0.49 -5.67
CA PHE A 462 7.83 0.87 -5.32
C PHE A 462 7.55 1.64 -6.61
N SER A 463 6.41 2.32 -6.68
CA SER A 463 5.98 3.07 -7.87
C SER A 463 5.52 4.47 -7.51
N VAL A 464 6.08 5.46 -8.16
CA VAL A 464 5.61 6.85 -8.14
C VAL A 464 4.48 6.99 -9.17
N ASN A 465 3.36 7.53 -8.73
CA ASN A 465 2.17 7.67 -9.56
C ASN A 465 2.42 8.56 -10.78
N ARG A 466 1.83 8.18 -11.93
CA ARG A 466 2.00 8.90 -13.22
C ARG A 466 1.61 10.38 -13.18
N ASN A 467 0.77 10.78 -12.21
CA ASN A 467 0.30 12.16 -12.05
C ASN A 467 1.29 13.04 -11.27
N VAL A 468 2.40 12.47 -10.78
CA VAL A 468 3.42 13.15 -10.00
C VAL A 468 4.57 13.48 -10.96
N ASN A 469 4.81 14.77 -11.18
CA ASN A 469 5.98 15.22 -11.93
C ASN A 469 7.18 15.31 -10.98
N PHE A 470 8.16 14.43 -11.17
CA PHE A 470 9.35 14.37 -10.33
C PHE A 470 10.63 14.41 -11.18
N LYS A 471 11.70 14.95 -10.59
CA LYS A 471 13.08 14.88 -11.11
C LYS A 471 13.77 13.61 -10.63
N SER A 472 13.62 13.29 -9.35
CA SER A 472 14.13 12.08 -8.74
C SER A 472 13.39 11.73 -7.46
N TRP A 473 13.53 10.50 -6.98
CA TRP A 473 13.00 10.07 -5.69
C TRP A 473 13.89 9.01 -5.04
N ASP A 474 13.85 8.90 -3.72
CA ASP A 474 14.61 7.92 -2.96
C ASP A 474 13.77 7.29 -1.84
N ILE A 475 14.22 6.13 -1.35
CA ILE A 475 13.53 5.33 -0.36
C ILE A 475 14.48 5.09 0.81
N THR A 476 14.01 5.36 2.03
CA THR A 476 14.64 4.91 3.26
C THR A 476 13.74 3.90 3.96
N ILE A 477 14.17 2.65 4.04
CA ILE A 477 13.44 1.57 4.72
C ILE A 477 14.03 1.37 6.12
N THR A 478 13.20 1.49 7.16
CA THR A 478 13.60 1.29 8.57
C THR A 478 12.71 0.25 9.24
N GLY A 479 13.31 -0.71 9.94
CA GLY A 479 12.61 -1.76 10.69
C GLY A 479 13.59 -2.79 11.25
N GLU A 480 13.19 -3.51 12.30
CA GLU A 480 13.97 -4.59 12.92
C GLU A 480 15.44 -4.22 13.22
N GLY A 481 15.69 -2.99 13.68
CA GLY A 481 17.03 -2.49 14.00
C GLY A 481 17.92 -2.15 12.79
N ARG A 482 17.39 -2.18 11.57
CA ARG A 482 18.09 -1.84 10.32
C ARG A 482 17.47 -0.63 9.63
N THR A 483 18.32 0.14 8.95
CA THR A 483 17.92 1.21 8.04
C THR A 483 18.71 1.10 6.75
N MET A 484 18.02 1.07 5.60
CA MET A 484 18.63 0.98 4.28
C MET A 484 18.13 2.10 3.36
N TYR A 485 19.04 2.61 2.53
CA TYR A 485 18.77 3.70 1.58
C TYR A 485 18.85 3.18 0.15
N PHE A 486 17.91 3.60 -0.69
CA PHE A 486 17.80 3.22 -2.09
C PHE A 486 17.50 4.46 -2.94
N GLY A 487 18.29 4.69 -3.98
CA GLY A 487 18.11 5.81 -4.91
C GLY A 487 19.37 6.69 -5.03
N PRO A 488 19.25 7.90 -5.61
CA PRO A 488 18.04 8.47 -6.20
C PRO A 488 17.65 7.78 -7.52
N PHE A 489 16.37 7.55 -7.71
CA PHE A 489 15.77 6.96 -8.92
C PHE A 489 15.15 8.05 -9.79
N THR A 490 15.22 7.86 -11.11
CA THR A 490 14.64 8.74 -12.13
C THR A 490 13.48 8.08 -12.89
N SER A 491 13.33 6.76 -12.76
CA SER A 491 12.22 5.97 -13.30
C SER A 491 10.95 6.13 -12.45
N SER A 492 9.78 5.84 -13.02
CA SER A 492 8.49 5.90 -12.29
C SER A 492 8.27 4.74 -11.34
N TYR A 493 9.10 3.70 -11.38
CA TYR A 493 9.06 2.59 -10.45
C TYR A 493 10.45 1.98 -10.27
N GLN A 494 10.65 1.30 -9.15
CA GLN A 494 11.86 0.56 -8.84
C GLN A 494 11.53 -0.74 -8.12
N ARG A 495 12.24 -1.82 -8.49
CA ARG A 495 12.25 -3.10 -7.78
C ARG A 495 13.33 -3.08 -6.70
N ILE A 496 12.95 -3.45 -5.49
CA ILE A 496 13.82 -3.55 -4.32
C ILE A 496 13.72 -4.96 -3.75
N ASN A 497 14.82 -5.70 -3.78
CA ASN A 497 14.86 -7.04 -3.22
C ASN A 497 14.91 -6.98 -1.67
N PRO A 498 14.04 -7.70 -0.94
CA PRO A 498 13.99 -7.64 0.51
C PRO A 498 15.00 -8.55 1.21
N ALA A 499 15.79 -9.37 0.50
CA ALA A 499 16.67 -10.36 1.13
C ALA A 499 17.64 -9.74 2.15
N GLU A 500 18.15 -8.54 1.88
CA GLU A 500 19.07 -7.84 2.80
C GLU A 500 18.36 -7.31 4.06
N ILE A 501 17.16 -6.70 3.94
CA ILE A 501 16.40 -6.24 5.12
C ILE A 501 15.90 -7.40 5.96
N MET A 502 15.59 -8.54 5.33
CA MET A 502 15.06 -9.75 5.97
C MET A 502 16.14 -10.78 6.32
N ARG A 503 17.42 -10.40 6.17
CA ARG A 503 18.53 -11.30 6.46
C ARG A 503 18.54 -11.69 7.94
N PHE A 504 18.59 -12.99 8.23
CA PHE A 504 18.51 -13.56 9.58
C PHE A 504 17.18 -13.33 10.32
N LEU A 505 16.11 -12.93 9.60
CA LEU A 505 14.78 -12.71 10.16
C LEU A 505 13.78 -13.67 9.53
N GLU A 506 12.92 -14.24 10.36
CA GLU A 506 11.76 -15.04 9.93
C GLU A 506 10.56 -14.14 9.58
N SER A 507 10.44 -13.00 10.25
CA SER A 507 9.42 -11.99 10.00
C SER A 507 9.90 -10.62 10.47
N GLY A 508 9.42 -9.55 9.84
CA GLY A 508 9.77 -8.18 10.22
C GLY A 508 8.71 -7.15 9.84
N LYS A 509 8.65 -6.05 10.59
CA LYS A 509 7.79 -4.89 10.31
C LYS A 509 8.63 -3.68 9.94
N TYR A 510 8.30 -3.07 8.81
CA TYR A 510 9.09 -2.01 8.20
C TYR A 510 8.26 -0.76 7.91
N LYS A 511 8.95 0.38 7.92
CA LYS A 511 8.46 1.67 7.46
C LYS A 511 9.37 2.13 6.31
N ALA A 512 8.80 2.42 5.15
CA ALA A 512 9.51 3.07 4.06
C ALA A 512 9.15 4.55 4.02
N LYS A 513 10.12 5.43 4.22
CA LYS A 513 10.01 6.86 3.90
C LYS A 513 10.45 7.05 2.45
N VAL A 514 9.54 7.50 1.59
CA VAL A 514 9.82 7.81 0.19
C VAL A 514 9.88 9.32 0.02
N GLU A 515 11.02 9.85 -0.40
CA GLU A 515 11.24 11.29 -0.61
C GLU A 515 11.26 11.59 -2.11
N ILE A 516 10.34 12.43 -2.59
CA ILE A 516 10.20 12.82 -3.99
C ILE A 516 10.71 14.25 -4.15
N THR A 517 11.65 14.44 -5.07
CA THR A 517 12.14 15.75 -5.49
C THR A 517 11.46 16.14 -6.80
N ASP A 518 10.70 17.22 -6.78
CA ASP A 518 10.02 17.75 -7.98
C ASP A 518 10.99 18.40 -8.97
N LEU A 519 10.48 18.85 -10.12
CA LEU A 519 11.29 19.51 -11.16
C LEU A 519 11.88 20.87 -10.71
N ASN A 520 11.30 21.51 -9.69
CA ASN A 520 11.74 22.77 -9.12
C ASN A 520 12.72 22.58 -7.94
N GLY A 521 13.01 21.33 -7.56
CA GLY A 521 13.86 20.98 -6.42
C GLY A 521 13.15 20.94 -5.07
N MET A 522 11.82 21.08 -5.03
CA MET A 522 11.03 20.94 -3.82
C MET A 522 10.90 19.46 -3.43
N LYS A 523 11.08 19.17 -2.14
CA LYS A 523 11.01 17.81 -1.60
C LYS A 523 9.69 17.56 -0.89
N THR A 524 9.05 16.44 -1.19
CA THR A 524 7.88 15.92 -0.48
C THR A 524 8.19 14.51 0.03
N SER A 525 7.52 14.04 1.08
CA SER A 525 7.76 12.71 1.62
C SER A 525 6.48 11.96 1.95
N GLU A 526 6.45 10.67 1.64
CA GLU A 526 5.39 9.75 2.02
C GLU A 526 5.94 8.60 2.87
N ASN A 527 5.13 8.10 3.80
CA ASN A 527 5.52 7.00 4.67
C ASN A 527 4.60 5.80 4.41
N LEU A 528 5.19 4.68 4.00
CA LEU A 528 4.52 3.40 3.78
C LEU A 528 4.89 2.45 4.92
N LYS A 529 3.96 1.60 5.35
CA LYS A 529 4.21 0.56 6.35
C LYS A 529 3.90 -0.79 5.72
N PHE A 530 4.75 -1.77 5.96
CA PHE A 530 4.55 -3.14 5.49
C PHE A 530 5.20 -4.13 6.44
N SER A 531 4.84 -5.40 6.30
CA SER A 531 5.45 -6.52 7.01
C SER A 531 5.83 -7.58 6.00
N LEU A 532 6.94 -8.27 6.25
CA LEU A 532 7.40 -9.39 5.44
C LEU A 532 7.61 -10.60 6.35
N HIS A 533 7.43 -11.79 5.80
CA HIS A 533 7.75 -13.04 6.48
C HIS A 533 8.32 -14.06 5.50
N LYS A 534 9.20 -14.92 5.97
CA LYS A 534 9.77 -16.00 5.17
C LYS A 534 8.84 -17.21 5.17
N GLU A 535 8.74 -17.88 4.02
CA GLU A 535 8.09 -19.18 3.95
C GLU A 535 9.00 -20.22 4.61
N LYS A 536 8.42 -21.11 5.43
CA LYS A 536 9.16 -22.21 6.04
C LYS A 536 9.47 -23.33 5.06
N GLU A 537 8.61 -23.51 4.07
CA GLU A 537 8.77 -24.52 3.04
C GLU A 537 9.73 -24.02 1.96
N ILE A 538 10.76 -24.82 1.68
CA ILE A 538 11.71 -24.53 0.61
C ILE A 538 11.12 -25.06 -0.69
N ARG A 539 10.94 -24.18 -1.66
CA ARG A 539 10.42 -24.54 -2.98
C ARG A 539 11.55 -25.00 -3.89
N ASN A 540 11.23 -25.79 -4.90
CA ASN A 540 12.18 -26.15 -5.94
C ASN A 540 11.97 -25.28 -7.17
N ALA A 541 13.05 -24.93 -7.85
CA ALA A 541 12.97 -24.23 -9.12
C ALA A 541 14.02 -24.72 -10.11
N THR A 542 13.76 -24.51 -11.40
CA THR A 542 14.76 -24.71 -12.45
C THR A 542 15.01 -23.41 -13.19
N ARG A 543 16.29 -23.06 -13.40
CA ARG A 543 16.69 -21.79 -14.01
C ARG A 543 17.53 -22.01 -15.26
N TYR A 544 17.08 -21.46 -16.38
CA TYR A 544 17.83 -21.42 -17.63
C TYR A 544 18.30 -20.00 -17.90
N LEU A 545 19.51 -19.87 -18.43
CA LEU A 545 20.13 -18.60 -18.78
C LEU A 545 20.46 -18.61 -20.28
N MET A 546 19.87 -17.67 -21.02
CA MET A 546 20.12 -17.47 -22.45
C MET A 546 20.93 -16.18 -22.62
N LEU A 547 22.08 -16.26 -23.30
CA LEU A 547 23.01 -15.14 -23.48
C LEU A 547 22.92 -14.54 -24.89
N PHE A 548 23.19 -13.24 -25.02
CA PHE A 548 23.12 -12.54 -26.30
C PHE A 548 24.43 -11.80 -26.59
N ASP A 549 24.95 -11.97 -27.80
CA ASP A 549 26.07 -11.17 -28.28
C ASP A 549 25.66 -9.71 -28.52
N TYR A 550 26.66 -8.83 -28.55
CA TYR A 550 26.48 -7.40 -28.76
C TYR A 550 25.95 -7.10 -30.17
N GLY A 551 25.00 -6.16 -30.28
CA GLY A 551 24.61 -5.50 -31.54
C GLY A 551 23.99 -6.37 -32.64
N SER A 552 24.02 -7.70 -32.50
CA SER A 552 23.39 -8.59 -33.46
C SER A 552 21.86 -8.47 -33.37
N SER A 553 21.22 -8.80 -34.49
CA SER A 553 19.86 -9.32 -34.60
C SER A 553 19.64 -10.63 -33.80
N GLY A 554 20.24 -10.72 -32.60
CA GLY A 554 20.11 -11.70 -31.52
C GLY A 554 18.72 -11.63 -30.91
N SER A 555 17.76 -11.93 -31.77
CA SER A 555 16.40 -12.22 -31.41
C SER A 555 16.39 -13.49 -30.56
N ILE A 556 15.35 -13.64 -29.76
CA ILE A 556 15.12 -14.88 -29.05
C ILE A 556 14.99 -16.10 -30.01
N ALA A 557 14.81 -15.87 -31.31
CA ALA A 557 14.59 -16.92 -32.31
C ALA A 557 15.77 -17.90 -32.39
N SER A 558 17.01 -17.45 -32.13
CA SER A 558 18.17 -18.36 -32.06
C SER A 558 18.03 -19.38 -30.93
N TYR A 559 17.30 -19.04 -29.87
CA TYR A 559 17.00 -19.91 -28.74
C TYR A 559 15.68 -20.67 -28.91
N GLU A 560 14.94 -20.52 -30.01
CA GLU A 560 13.63 -21.15 -30.17
C GLU A 560 13.69 -22.67 -30.00
N THR A 561 14.71 -23.32 -30.60
CA THR A 561 14.89 -24.77 -30.46
C THR A 561 15.17 -25.17 -29.01
N VAL A 562 16.03 -24.43 -28.31
CA VAL A 562 16.36 -24.67 -26.89
C VAL A 562 15.11 -24.48 -26.02
N ILE A 563 14.37 -23.38 -26.21
CA ILE A 563 13.14 -23.10 -25.48
C ILE A 563 12.14 -24.24 -25.67
N ARG A 564 11.88 -24.65 -26.93
CA ARG A 564 10.87 -25.67 -27.21
C ARG A 564 11.27 -27.08 -26.79
N LYS A 565 12.55 -27.45 -26.92
CA LYS A 565 13.01 -28.85 -26.72
C LYS A 565 13.65 -29.11 -25.37
N GLU A 566 14.13 -28.09 -24.67
CA GLU A 566 14.86 -28.26 -23.40
C GLU A 566 14.13 -27.57 -22.24
N ILE A 567 13.58 -26.36 -22.46
CA ILE A 567 12.93 -25.59 -21.39
C ILE A 567 11.47 -26.01 -21.20
N VAL A 568 10.65 -25.95 -22.27
CA VAL A 568 9.20 -26.21 -22.21
C VAL A 568 8.86 -27.62 -21.71
N PRO A 569 9.60 -28.70 -22.02
CA PRO A 569 9.32 -30.02 -21.44
C PRO A 569 9.40 -30.06 -19.92
N GLY A 570 10.21 -29.19 -19.31
CA GLY A 570 10.34 -29.06 -17.85
C GLY A 570 9.23 -28.25 -17.18
N ILE A 571 8.29 -27.68 -17.94
CA ILE A 571 7.15 -26.88 -17.43
C ILE A 571 5.93 -27.78 -17.30
N GLU A 572 5.41 -27.98 -16.09
CA GLU A 572 4.17 -28.73 -15.85
C GLU A 572 2.92 -27.81 -15.86
N THR A 573 1.74 -28.43 -15.87
CA THR A 573 0.48 -27.67 -15.90
C THR A 573 0.30 -26.88 -14.60
N ASN A 574 -0.12 -25.62 -14.72
CA ASN A 574 -0.31 -24.65 -13.64
C ASN A 574 0.98 -24.21 -12.91
N GLN A 575 2.18 -24.60 -13.38
CA GLN A 575 3.42 -24.07 -12.83
C GLN A 575 3.59 -22.57 -13.15
N ARG A 576 4.29 -21.88 -12.26
CA ARG A 576 4.65 -20.48 -12.45
C ARG A 576 6.00 -20.40 -13.16
N VAL A 577 6.05 -19.63 -14.24
CA VAL A 577 7.25 -19.41 -15.04
C VAL A 577 7.53 -17.92 -15.08
N ILE A 578 8.74 -17.51 -14.73
CA ILE A 578 9.17 -16.12 -14.77
C ILE A 578 10.30 -16.00 -15.78
N VAL A 579 10.03 -15.26 -16.85
CA VAL A 579 10.99 -14.89 -17.87
C VAL A 579 11.43 -13.47 -17.57
N HIS A 580 12.72 -13.25 -17.35
CA HIS A 580 13.22 -11.91 -17.10
C HIS A 580 14.48 -11.55 -17.87
N GLY A 581 14.41 -10.44 -18.60
CA GLY A 581 15.46 -9.96 -19.50
C GLY A 581 16.31 -8.87 -18.85
N HIS A 582 17.60 -8.90 -19.15
CA HIS A 582 18.63 -7.99 -18.64
C HIS A 582 19.47 -7.41 -19.79
N THR A 583 20.10 -6.27 -19.55
CA THR A 583 21.12 -5.70 -20.44
C THR A 583 22.36 -5.28 -19.66
N ASP A 584 23.47 -5.09 -20.39
CA ASP A 584 24.63 -4.37 -19.86
C ASP A 584 24.36 -2.86 -19.75
N ASN A 585 25.41 -2.10 -19.42
CA ASN A 585 25.37 -0.65 -19.29
C ASN A 585 25.74 0.11 -20.58
N ILE A 586 25.77 -0.56 -21.74
CA ILE A 586 26.07 0.09 -23.02
C ILE A 586 24.75 0.52 -23.68
N GLY A 587 24.64 1.80 -24.02
CA GLY A 587 23.43 2.41 -24.60
C GLY A 587 22.65 3.25 -23.60
N THR A 588 21.45 3.68 -23.99
CA THR A 588 20.59 4.51 -23.14
C THR A 588 19.75 3.64 -22.20
N GLU A 589 19.50 4.13 -20.98
CA GLU A 589 18.69 3.40 -19.98
C GLU A 589 17.30 3.02 -20.52
N ALA A 590 16.62 3.95 -21.20
CA ALA A 590 15.31 3.71 -21.81
C ALA A 590 15.35 2.69 -22.95
N GLY A 591 16.42 2.73 -23.77
CA GLY A 591 16.64 1.74 -24.84
C GLY A 591 16.88 0.35 -24.26
N ASN A 592 17.71 0.25 -23.23
CA ASN A 592 18.04 -0.98 -22.53
C ASN A 592 16.81 -1.60 -21.82
N GLN A 593 15.99 -0.77 -21.18
CA GLN A 593 14.71 -1.22 -20.62
C GLN A 593 13.80 -1.82 -21.69
N THR A 594 13.63 -1.12 -22.81
CA THR A 594 12.79 -1.58 -23.93
C THR A 594 13.31 -2.88 -24.54
N LEU A 595 14.63 -2.97 -24.76
CA LEU A 595 15.28 -4.15 -25.32
C LEU A 595 15.10 -5.38 -24.43
N SER A 596 15.33 -5.22 -23.11
CA SER A 596 15.18 -6.31 -22.14
C SER A 596 13.74 -6.85 -22.07
N GLN A 597 12.75 -5.95 -22.11
CA GLN A 597 11.33 -6.32 -22.07
C GLN A 597 10.94 -7.06 -23.35
N ASN A 598 11.34 -6.54 -24.52
CA ASN A 598 11.06 -7.20 -25.80
C ASN A 598 11.64 -8.62 -25.85
N ARG A 599 12.86 -8.83 -25.36
CA ARG A 599 13.48 -10.17 -25.30
C ARG A 599 12.69 -11.13 -24.39
N ALA A 600 12.26 -10.65 -23.22
CA ALA A 600 11.44 -11.43 -22.30
C ALA A 600 10.06 -11.79 -22.91
N ASP A 601 9.41 -10.84 -23.59
CA ASP A 601 8.11 -11.04 -24.23
C ASP A 601 8.17 -12.04 -25.39
N GLN A 602 9.23 -11.99 -26.21
CA GLN A 602 9.39 -12.96 -27.29
C GLN A 602 9.66 -14.37 -26.75
N ALA A 603 10.48 -14.52 -25.70
CA ALA A 603 10.71 -15.81 -25.04
C ALA A 603 9.41 -16.38 -24.48
N LYS A 604 8.62 -15.55 -23.77
CA LYS A 604 7.28 -15.91 -23.31
C LYS A 604 6.38 -16.37 -24.45
N THR A 605 6.38 -15.65 -25.58
CA THR A 605 5.57 -16.00 -26.75
C THR A 605 5.90 -17.39 -27.29
N ILE A 606 7.19 -17.75 -27.37
CA ILE A 606 7.62 -19.09 -27.81
C ILE A 606 7.19 -20.17 -26.82
N ILE A 607 7.34 -19.90 -25.51
CA ILE A 607 6.91 -20.82 -24.45
C ILE A 607 5.39 -21.07 -24.53
N ASP A 608 4.59 -20.00 -24.60
CA ASP A 608 3.13 -20.09 -24.65
C ASP A 608 2.64 -20.84 -25.90
N ASP A 609 3.22 -20.56 -27.07
CA ASP A 609 2.88 -21.27 -28.31
C ASP A 609 3.23 -22.76 -28.23
N GLN A 610 4.37 -23.14 -27.64
CA GLN A 610 4.71 -24.55 -27.45
C GLN A 610 3.78 -25.25 -26.45
N LEU A 611 3.48 -24.59 -25.32
CA LEU A 611 2.52 -25.11 -24.33
C LEU A 611 1.14 -25.32 -24.95
N GLN A 612 0.68 -24.37 -25.78
CA GLN A 612 -0.59 -24.47 -26.50
C GLN A 612 -0.62 -25.67 -27.46
N ARG A 613 0.47 -25.90 -28.23
CA ARG A 613 0.58 -27.07 -29.13
C ARG A 613 0.50 -28.40 -28.39
N GLU A 614 0.97 -28.44 -27.15
CA GLU A 614 0.94 -29.61 -26.28
C GLU A 614 -0.31 -29.67 -25.38
N ASN A 615 -1.25 -28.75 -25.55
CA ASN A 615 -2.47 -28.63 -24.75
C ASN A 615 -2.20 -28.52 -23.23
N ARG A 616 -1.10 -27.85 -22.86
CA ARG A 616 -0.72 -27.53 -21.48
C ARG A 616 -0.90 -26.04 -21.21
N LYS A 617 -1.11 -25.66 -19.95
CA LYS A 617 -1.21 -24.26 -19.52
C LYS A 617 -0.31 -24.02 -18.33
N ALA A 618 0.43 -22.91 -18.35
CA ALA A 618 1.27 -22.45 -17.25
C ALA A 618 1.09 -20.95 -17.04
N ASN A 619 1.43 -20.45 -15.86
CA ASN A 619 1.40 -19.01 -15.56
C ASN A 619 2.76 -18.39 -15.91
N VAL A 620 2.92 -17.98 -17.17
CA VAL A 620 4.16 -17.38 -17.68
C VAL A 620 4.12 -15.85 -17.55
N GLN A 621 5.11 -15.26 -16.91
CA GLN A 621 5.29 -13.81 -16.74
C GLN A 621 6.56 -13.36 -17.43
N ALA A 622 6.53 -12.20 -18.10
CA ALA A 622 7.69 -11.59 -18.75
C ALA A 622 8.03 -10.24 -18.11
N ILE A 623 9.30 -10.04 -17.73
CA ILE A 623 9.77 -8.86 -17.01
C ILE A 623 11.09 -8.37 -17.62
N GLY A 624 11.13 -7.18 -18.20
CA GLY A 624 12.38 -6.49 -18.54
C GLY A 624 12.89 -5.67 -17.35
N VAL A 625 14.16 -5.81 -17.00
CA VAL A 625 14.81 -4.98 -15.95
C VAL A 625 15.90 -4.05 -16.49
N GLY A 626 16.14 -4.08 -17.80
CA GLY A 626 17.14 -3.25 -18.47
C GLY A 626 18.53 -3.39 -17.84
N GLN A 627 19.17 -2.26 -17.61
CA GLN A 627 20.49 -2.14 -16.99
C GLN A 627 20.43 -1.88 -15.48
N SER A 628 19.24 -1.93 -14.87
CA SER A 628 19.08 -1.68 -13.43
C SER A 628 19.87 -2.72 -12.64
N ARG A 629 20.60 -2.26 -11.62
CA ARG A 629 21.38 -3.15 -10.75
C ARG A 629 20.43 -3.97 -9.87
N THR A 630 20.45 -5.28 -10.05
CA THR A 630 19.70 -6.28 -9.29
C THR A 630 20.67 -7.32 -8.72
N GLN A 631 20.16 -8.25 -7.91
CA GLN A 631 20.84 -9.46 -7.46
C GLN A 631 21.28 -10.39 -8.60
N TYR A 632 20.77 -10.17 -9.81
CA TYR A 632 21.13 -10.88 -11.03
C TYR A 632 22.10 -10.09 -11.92
N SER A 633 22.54 -8.90 -11.47
CA SER A 633 23.45 -8.07 -12.25
C SER A 633 24.89 -8.44 -11.99
N PHE A 634 25.57 -8.82 -13.07
CA PHE A 634 26.99 -9.06 -13.12
C PHE A 634 27.77 -7.73 -13.17
N ASN A 635 29.05 -7.76 -12.82
CA ASN A 635 29.87 -6.55 -12.79
C ASN A 635 30.20 -6.03 -14.20
N ASN A 636 29.60 -4.92 -14.61
CA ASN A 636 29.82 -4.29 -15.92
C ASN A 636 31.24 -3.72 -16.14
N THR A 637 32.08 -3.63 -15.10
CA THR A 637 33.49 -3.20 -15.25
C THR A 637 34.26 -4.14 -16.19
N TYR A 638 34.00 -5.44 -16.12
CA TYR A 638 34.71 -6.44 -16.92
C TYR A 638 33.87 -6.88 -18.14
N PRO A 639 34.53 -7.20 -19.28
CA PRO A 639 33.85 -7.73 -20.48
C PRO A 639 32.92 -8.91 -20.20
N GLU A 640 33.39 -9.89 -19.42
CA GLU A 640 32.61 -11.07 -19.04
C GLU A 640 31.32 -10.71 -18.32
N GLY A 641 31.35 -9.75 -17.40
CA GLY A 641 30.16 -9.31 -16.69
C GLY A 641 29.16 -8.60 -17.61
N ARG A 642 29.64 -7.78 -18.57
CA ARG A 642 28.76 -7.19 -19.60
C ARG A 642 28.10 -8.26 -20.45
N MET A 643 28.86 -9.27 -20.89
CA MET A 643 28.30 -10.38 -21.66
C MET A 643 27.25 -11.16 -20.87
N TYR A 644 27.52 -11.48 -19.61
CA TYR A 644 26.56 -12.14 -18.74
C TYR A 644 25.34 -11.27 -18.43
N ASN A 645 25.46 -9.94 -18.43
CA ASN A 645 24.31 -9.03 -18.27
C ASN A 645 23.41 -8.97 -19.52
N ARG A 646 23.92 -9.30 -20.71
CA ARG A 646 23.11 -9.41 -21.92
C ARG A 646 22.39 -10.76 -21.96
N ASN A 647 21.33 -10.89 -21.16
CA ASN A 647 20.70 -12.18 -20.95
C ASN A 647 19.17 -12.17 -20.85
N VAL A 648 18.58 -13.36 -20.93
CA VAL A 648 17.23 -13.68 -20.48
C VAL A 648 17.31 -14.91 -19.60
N PHE A 649 16.78 -14.80 -18.39
CA PHE A 649 16.54 -15.95 -17.51
C PHE A 649 15.13 -16.48 -17.72
N VAL A 650 14.99 -17.80 -17.64
CA VAL A 650 13.69 -18.49 -17.51
C VAL A 650 13.72 -19.32 -16.23
N GLU A 651 12.92 -18.92 -15.26
CA GLU A 651 12.77 -19.63 -13.99
C GLU A 651 11.43 -20.34 -13.93
N ILE A 652 11.46 -21.65 -13.72
CA ILE A 652 10.29 -22.52 -13.60
C ILE A 652 10.17 -22.92 -12.13
N MET A 653 9.08 -22.50 -11.49
CA MET A 653 8.73 -22.92 -10.13
C MET A 653 8.11 -24.31 -10.18
N LYS A 654 8.68 -25.26 -9.43
CA LYS A 654 8.24 -26.64 -9.39
C LYS A 654 7.23 -26.91 -8.30
#